data_AF-A0A318CYR1-F1
#
_entry.id   AF-A0A318CYR1-F1
#
_cell.length_a   1.000
_cell.length_b   1.000
_cell.length_c   1.000
_cell.angle_alpha   90.00
_cell.angle_beta   90.00
_cell.angle_gamma   90.00
#
_symmetry.space_group_name_H-M   'P 1'
#
loop_
_entity.id
_entity.type
_entity.pdbx_description
1 polymer ?
#
loop_
_entity_poly.entity_id
_entity_poly.type
_entity_poly.pdbx_seq_one_letter_code
_entity_poly.pdbx_strand_id
1 'polypeptide(L)'
;MRIRIGNQSAFSASTVTQPFEYAVANGFDAFEWFPDKKESGAGWAESDISEEQRAFIKKTALAHDIRLSVHAPWQANPLRPESRDIFLKDIEFAQDIGASLINIHLYTDEGIASYAQAIVPLIKDLAKAGIKLSIENTPITKPQDFNELFRQLPDLDSTDMAHVGMCLDLGHANLCEATLNDYLKFIDLLDSRVPIIHIHLHENYGDYDSHLPLFTGPAGKNDSGIKGFIERMERRNFSGCAIFEQWPETPGLLNDARNRLLKMISISERPAIEPDMAPGNDLVNMIARADQKCRSWREKLGWIDHLLSDDTFELNTEQLIYLAIYLRFIGTGEIPCTEDGRHFRPSHHARMAHHIQDRLSKITTLENVFIIRRIYPWLPSFTGSFTSKEPLTRIRDIAHRNDIPKELKNEIKNTLQNKLHRCAGPEDLATSTALLKKITAPDAGYSPDFVKEFKGFHKELKEFFNARSLEEQLEAMLREGSTHNSHTLELIHKFLEAKEKAHTPDELVTGFELLTMLRSQFSEKLKEETGSKGQKLQMTDIGLEDFSFVLLSQLINLFDALGKEINWSPALRCLELAIENLRLSGFDTKECQAIESELEAWRRGFKHRDREHLIRLKATIDRCRRLAEVYCNRILALFPEKVERLGQALGVDRHKIKIFCEADIRSHLVFQVSKLITLLLKSIRRFAALPPWDVIVPGKTSGRLVEAACIDDLPGRFDKAVVVLMEKVEGDEDIPAGVVGMIVAHETPLLSHLAVRAKQEKIVFIVCEDADRYAELKSFLGKQLVLDVSAEKVNLEFSSGPEQEGVTEKEREVRQERAWVPDVLFLSSDLQVLPLDQVRPATGGSKAEAARRIEELSQIEEAGFVTPPGVVVPFGVMEESLNKASAPEKEYRLLVSRLNELPQSDFFEALRKLQGIIRQLDVPEEIVSGVMEKFPRNERLMVRSSANCEDLEGLSGAGLYDSIANVSPTEVAQAVRRVWSSLWTRRAALSRRKLGVPHDRAHMAVLIQQMVVPEFSFVMHTVNPVAQNQDEVYVELAVGLGETLTSGKIPGVPYRMVCNKHTGSVCMPAFASFSYAIWPGPSGGLIQTTVDYSRTGLSKDKAFRDRLGGRLGAIGRFVEDSMGTPQDIEGLILKDKIYLVQSRPQQGTFF
;
A
#
# COMPACT_ATOMS: atom_id res chain seq x y z
N MET A 1 -8.45 16.57 -19.95
CA MET A 1 -8.86 16.27 -21.35
C MET A 1 -9.51 14.89 -21.35
N ARG A 2 -10.64 14.67 -22.06
CA ARG A 2 -11.35 13.36 -22.07
C ARG A 2 -11.33 12.78 -23.47
N ILE A 3 -10.35 11.93 -23.78
CA ILE A 3 -10.19 11.24 -25.06
C ILE A 3 -10.64 9.79 -24.91
N ARG A 4 -11.46 9.31 -25.85
CA ARG A 4 -11.71 7.88 -26.06
C ARG A 4 -10.88 7.40 -27.24
N ILE A 5 -10.17 6.28 -27.13
CA ILE A 5 -9.25 5.79 -28.16
C ILE A 5 -9.83 4.55 -28.83
N GLY A 6 -9.87 4.57 -30.16
CA GLY A 6 -10.45 3.52 -30.97
C GLY A 6 -9.59 3.11 -32.15
N ASN A 7 -10.05 2.09 -32.84
CA ASN A 7 -9.62 1.70 -34.17
C ASN A 7 -10.82 1.74 -35.13
N GLN A 8 -10.60 1.44 -36.41
CA GLN A 8 -11.66 1.43 -37.42
C GLN A 8 -11.84 0.08 -38.13
N SER A 9 -12.96 -0.06 -38.83
CA SER A 9 -13.17 -1.14 -39.80
C SER A 9 -12.14 -1.04 -40.93
N ALA A 10 -11.71 -2.17 -41.48
CA ALA A 10 -10.71 -2.19 -42.54
C ALA A 10 -11.03 -3.22 -43.61
N PHE A 11 -10.84 -2.87 -44.88
CA PHE A 11 -11.04 -3.78 -46.01
C PHE A 11 -10.04 -4.95 -46.02
N SER A 12 -8.89 -4.79 -45.35
CA SER A 12 -7.85 -5.83 -45.21
C SER A 12 -8.15 -6.86 -44.12
N ALA A 13 -9.18 -6.63 -43.29
CA ALA A 13 -9.61 -7.58 -42.28
C ALA A 13 -10.31 -8.79 -42.91
N SER A 14 -10.22 -9.95 -42.25
CA SER A 14 -10.81 -11.20 -42.73
C SER A 14 -12.34 -11.21 -42.74
N THR A 15 -12.96 -10.43 -41.86
CA THR A 15 -14.40 -10.16 -41.82
C THR A 15 -14.65 -8.70 -41.49
N VAL A 16 -15.84 -8.19 -41.85
CA VAL A 16 -16.23 -6.79 -41.57
C VAL A 16 -16.27 -6.49 -40.07
N THR A 17 -16.63 -7.46 -39.23
CA THR A 17 -16.74 -7.28 -37.77
C THR A 17 -15.44 -7.55 -37.00
N GLN A 18 -14.43 -8.17 -37.61
CA GLN A 18 -13.19 -8.55 -36.93
C GLN A 18 -12.52 -7.37 -36.20
N PRO A 19 -12.37 -6.17 -36.82
CA PRO A 19 -11.76 -5.04 -36.11
C PRO A 19 -12.58 -4.56 -34.91
N PHE A 20 -13.92 -4.65 -34.97
CA PHE A 20 -14.81 -4.27 -33.87
C PHE A 20 -14.75 -5.28 -32.72
N GLU A 21 -14.79 -6.57 -33.04
CA GLU A 21 -14.63 -7.64 -32.05
C GLU A 21 -13.26 -7.56 -31.36
N TYR A 22 -12.21 -7.19 -32.13
CA TYR A 22 -10.88 -6.93 -31.57
C TYR A 22 -10.88 -5.74 -30.61
N ALA A 23 -11.56 -4.64 -30.97
CA ALA A 23 -11.69 -3.45 -30.12
C ALA A 23 -12.30 -3.82 -28.76
N VAL A 24 -13.39 -4.60 -28.79
CA VAL A 24 -14.10 -5.09 -27.60
C VAL A 24 -13.19 -6.00 -26.76
N ALA A 25 -12.54 -6.98 -27.39
CA ALA A 25 -11.70 -7.95 -26.69
C ALA A 25 -10.46 -7.32 -26.03
N ASN A 26 -9.96 -6.21 -26.57
CA ASN A 26 -8.73 -5.58 -26.10
C ASN A 26 -8.98 -4.31 -25.27
N GLY A 27 -10.24 -3.89 -25.07
CA GLY A 27 -10.61 -2.76 -24.21
C GLY A 27 -10.40 -1.39 -24.85
N PHE A 28 -10.68 -1.23 -26.13
CA PHE A 28 -10.83 0.08 -26.77
C PHE A 28 -12.20 0.68 -26.42
N ASP A 29 -12.27 2.00 -26.31
CA ASP A 29 -13.44 2.76 -25.85
C ASP A 29 -14.07 3.65 -26.93
N ALA A 30 -13.55 3.54 -28.17
CA ALA A 30 -14.17 4.05 -29.39
C ALA A 30 -13.99 3.08 -30.58
N PHE A 31 -14.85 3.19 -31.60
CA PHE A 31 -14.69 2.46 -32.85
C PHE A 31 -15.37 3.19 -34.03
N GLU A 32 -14.73 3.21 -35.19
CA GLU A 32 -15.24 3.86 -36.40
C GLU A 32 -15.55 2.87 -37.52
N TRP A 33 -16.71 3.05 -38.15
CA TRP A 33 -17.14 2.27 -39.30
C TRP A 33 -16.94 3.05 -40.59
N PHE A 34 -16.16 2.50 -41.52
CA PHE A 34 -15.84 3.11 -42.81
C PHE A 34 -16.32 2.23 -43.98
N PRO A 35 -17.56 2.41 -44.47
CA PRO A 35 -18.12 1.67 -45.60
C PRO A 35 -17.55 2.13 -46.97
N ASP A 36 -16.28 1.82 -47.23
CA ASP A 36 -15.60 2.13 -48.51
C ASP A 36 -15.57 0.90 -49.44
N LYS A 37 -16.72 0.55 -50.03
CA LYS A 37 -16.80 -0.53 -51.04
C LYS A 37 -16.31 -0.04 -52.39
N LYS A 38 -15.16 -0.54 -52.82
CA LYS A 38 -14.53 -0.19 -54.11
C LYS A 38 -15.19 -0.95 -55.27
N GLU A 39 -15.08 -0.41 -56.48
CA GLU A 39 -15.55 -1.07 -57.72
C GLU A 39 -14.90 -2.46 -57.94
N SER A 40 -13.70 -2.67 -57.40
CA SER A 40 -13.00 -3.96 -57.41
C SER A 40 -13.68 -5.04 -56.56
N GLY A 41 -14.70 -4.70 -55.77
CA GLY A 41 -15.34 -5.57 -54.80
C GLY A 41 -14.62 -5.65 -53.45
N ALA A 42 -13.48 -4.97 -53.30
CA ALA A 42 -12.78 -4.85 -52.02
C ALA A 42 -13.49 -3.84 -51.10
N GLY A 43 -13.51 -4.12 -49.80
CA GLY A 43 -14.23 -3.31 -48.81
C GLY A 43 -15.65 -3.83 -48.56
N TRP A 44 -16.48 -2.99 -47.97
CA TRP A 44 -17.85 -3.33 -47.56
C TRP A 44 -18.73 -2.08 -47.63
N ALA A 45 -20.03 -2.29 -47.85
CA ALA A 45 -21.06 -1.25 -47.80
C ALA A 45 -22.01 -1.53 -46.64
N GLU A 46 -22.81 -0.55 -46.23
CA GLU A 46 -23.73 -0.66 -45.10
C GLU A 46 -24.70 -1.85 -45.27
N SER A 47 -25.08 -2.16 -46.51
CA SER A 47 -25.93 -3.31 -46.86
C SER A 47 -25.30 -4.68 -46.60
N ASP A 48 -23.97 -4.74 -46.45
CA ASP A 48 -23.23 -5.98 -46.16
C ASP A 48 -23.28 -6.36 -44.67
N ILE A 49 -23.76 -5.46 -43.80
CA ILE A 49 -23.99 -5.73 -42.37
C ILE A 49 -25.50 -5.88 -42.13
N SER A 50 -25.91 -7.11 -41.81
CA SER A 50 -27.32 -7.46 -41.56
C SER A 50 -27.92 -6.73 -40.35
N GLU A 51 -29.24 -6.61 -40.30
CA GLU A 51 -29.96 -6.01 -39.15
C GLU A 51 -29.59 -6.67 -37.82
N GLU A 52 -29.44 -8.00 -37.79
CA GLU A 52 -29.01 -8.74 -36.59
C GLU A 52 -27.61 -8.34 -36.14
N GLN A 53 -26.67 -8.16 -37.09
CA GLN A 53 -25.32 -7.68 -36.79
C GLN A 53 -25.33 -6.23 -36.32
N ARG A 54 -26.15 -5.35 -36.92
CA ARG A 54 -26.29 -3.95 -36.47
C ARG A 54 -26.80 -3.88 -35.02
N ALA A 55 -27.82 -4.68 -34.69
CA ALA A 55 -28.34 -4.79 -33.33
C ALA A 55 -27.30 -5.35 -32.35
N PHE A 56 -26.52 -6.35 -32.77
CA PHE A 56 -25.40 -6.88 -31.99
C PHE A 56 -24.34 -5.82 -31.72
N ILE A 57 -23.93 -5.05 -32.74
CA ILE A 57 -22.94 -3.97 -32.61
C ILE A 57 -23.43 -2.93 -31.59
N LYS A 58 -24.67 -2.45 -31.73
CA LYS A 58 -25.27 -1.48 -30.81
C LYS A 58 -25.31 -1.97 -29.36
N LYS A 59 -25.78 -3.19 -29.15
CA LYS A 59 -25.88 -3.79 -27.81
C LYS A 59 -24.50 -4.00 -27.19
N THR A 60 -23.54 -4.47 -27.97
CA THR A 60 -22.18 -4.75 -27.51
C THR A 60 -21.44 -3.46 -27.19
N ALA A 61 -21.53 -2.45 -28.05
CA ALA A 61 -20.92 -1.14 -27.80
C ALA A 61 -21.48 -0.51 -26.53
N LEU A 62 -22.79 -0.57 -26.28
CA LEU A 62 -23.41 -0.08 -25.05
C LEU A 62 -22.92 -0.85 -23.80
N ALA A 63 -22.82 -2.18 -23.89
CA ALA A 63 -22.39 -3.02 -22.77
C ALA A 63 -20.92 -2.81 -22.39
N HIS A 64 -20.08 -2.46 -23.36
CA HIS A 64 -18.64 -2.24 -23.18
C HIS A 64 -18.24 -0.75 -23.13
N ASP A 65 -19.22 0.17 -23.10
CA ASP A 65 -19.01 1.63 -23.13
C ASP A 65 -18.11 2.09 -24.31
N ILE A 66 -18.35 1.55 -25.51
CA ILE A 66 -17.63 1.91 -26.75
C ILE A 66 -18.41 2.97 -27.51
N ARG A 67 -17.78 4.10 -27.81
CA ARG A 67 -18.39 5.17 -28.62
C ARG A 67 -18.21 4.91 -30.11
N LEU A 68 -19.31 4.87 -30.85
CA LEU A 68 -19.31 4.59 -32.28
C LEU A 68 -19.39 5.86 -33.15
N SER A 69 -18.65 5.87 -34.25
CA SER A 69 -18.75 6.83 -35.37
C SER A 69 -18.84 6.11 -36.72
N VAL A 70 -19.32 6.82 -37.74
CA VAL A 70 -19.36 6.35 -39.13
C VAL A 70 -18.61 7.35 -40.00
N HIS A 71 -17.71 6.87 -40.86
CA HIS A 71 -16.97 7.69 -41.78
C HIS A 71 -17.56 7.54 -43.18
N ALA A 72 -18.04 8.63 -43.77
CA ALA A 72 -18.59 8.58 -45.13
C ALA A 72 -17.45 8.37 -46.15
N PRO A 73 -17.67 7.58 -47.21
CA PRO A 73 -16.64 7.30 -48.21
C PRO A 73 -16.29 8.57 -49.03
N TRP A 74 -15.13 8.59 -49.69
CA TRP A 74 -14.66 9.76 -50.46
C TRP A 74 -15.62 10.21 -51.59
N GLN A 75 -16.51 9.33 -52.05
CA GLN A 75 -17.52 9.64 -53.06
C GLN A 75 -18.69 10.45 -52.48
N ALA A 76 -18.85 10.48 -51.15
CA ALA A 76 -19.87 11.25 -50.44
C ALA A 76 -19.51 12.74 -50.37
N ASN A 77 -19.45 13.39 -51.53
CA ASN A 77 -19.15 14.82 -51.63
C ASN A 77 -20.45 15.63 -51.58
N PRO A 78 -20.68 16.48 -50.55
CA PRO A 78 -21.93 17.23 -50.40
C PRO A 78 -22.16 18.28 -51.50
N LEU A 79 -21.12 18.69 -52.24
CA LEU A 79 -21.26 19.58 -53.40
C LEU A 79 -22.01 18.92 -54.57
N ARG A 80 -22.11 17.58 -54.56
CA ARG A 80 -22.74 16.80 -55.63
C ARG A 80 -24.13 16.33 -55.20
N PRO A 81 -25.21 16.68 -55.92
CA PRO A 81 -26.57 16.26 -55.59
C PRO A 81 -26.74 14.73 -55.48
N GLU A 82 -26.02 13.97 -56.30
CA GLU A 82 -26.02 12.50 -56.31
C GLU A 82 -25.50 11.86 -55.01
N SER A 83 -24.71 12.57 -54.20
CA SER A 83 -24.18 12.07 -52.92
C SER A 83 -25.24 12.00 -51.82
N ARG A 84 -26.42 12.60 -52.03
CA ARG A 84 -27.49 12.65 -51.03
C ARG A 84 -27.94 11.25 -50.60
N ASP A 85 -28.01 10.32 -51.55
CA ASP A 85 -28.42 8.94 -51.26
C ASP A 85 -27.38 8.18 -50.43
N ILE A 86 -26.10 8.54 -50.53
CA ILE A 86 -25.03 7.97 -49.73
C ILE A 86 -25.18 8.43 -48.28
N PHE A 87 -25.33 9.74 -48.06
CA PHE A 87 -25.52 10.28 -46.70
C PHE A 87 -26.78 9.74 -46.01
N LEU A 88 -27.87 9.53 -46.74
CA LEU A 88 -29.09 8.94 -46.14
C LEU A 88 -28.84 7.51 -45.65
N LYS A 89 -28.07 6.71 -46.39
CA LYS A 89 -27.67 5.35 -45.97
C LYS A 89 -26.73 5.38 -44.77
N ASP A 90 -25.76 6.29 -44.77
CA ASP A 90 -24.83 6.48 -43.64
C ASP A 90 -25.58 6.89 -42.36
N ILE A 91 -26.56 7.80 -42.48
CA ILE A 91 -27.41 8.23 -41.35
C ILE A 91 -28.24 7.06 -40.81
N GLU A 92 -28.90 6.31 -41.70
CA GLU A 92 -29.69 5.14 -41.31
C GLU A 92 -28.81 4.10 -40.60
N PHE A 93 -27.66 3.77 -41.19
CA PHE A 93 -26.69 2.85 -40.59
C PHE A 93 -26.20 3.34 -39.22
N ALA A 94 -25.84 4.62 -39.10
CA ALA A 94 -25.40 5.23 -37.86
C ALA A 94 -26.48 5.13 -36.75
N GLN A 95 -27.75 5.37 -37.09
CA GLN A 95 -28.87 5.22 -36.14
C GLN A 95 -29.05 3.78 -35.66
N ASP A 96 -28.95 2.82 -36.60
CA ASP A 96 -29.12 1.40 -36.34
C ASP A 96 -28.06 0.85 -35.38
N ILE A 97 -26.79 1.23 -35.58
CA ILE A 97 -25.69 0.81 -34.71
C ILE A 97 -25.56 1.67 -33.44
N GLY A 98 -26.22 2.83 -33.39
CA GLY A 98 -26.14 3.77 -32.27
C GLY A 98 -24.87 4.63 -32.28
N ALA A 99 -24.37 4.98 -33.45
CA ALA A 99 -23.27 5.92 -33.62
C ALA A 99 -23.69 7.35 -33.26
N SER A 100 -22.75 8.10 -32.68
CA SER A 100 -22.99 9.45 -32.18
C SER A 100 -22.45 10.54 -33.11
N LEU A 101 -21.74 10.15 -34.16
CA LEU A 101 -21.01 11.05 -35.05
C LEU A 101 -20.89 10.44 -36.46
N ILE A 102 -21.03 11.27 -37.50
CA ILE A 102 -20.65 10.95 -38.89
C ILE A 102 -19.52 11.89 -39.31
N ASN A 103 -18.44 11.32 -39.86
CA ASN A 103 -17.29 12.03 -40.39
C ASN A 103 -17.33 12.10 -41.93
N ILE A 104 -17.03 13.28 -42.50
CA ILE A 104 -16.99 13.54 -43.95
C ILE A 104 -15.75 14.36 -44.31
N HIS A 105 -15.29 14.32 -45.56
CA HIS A 105 -14.12 15.09 -45.99
C HIS A 105 -14.46 16.54 -46.38
N LEU A 106 -13.54 17.48 -46.12
CA LEU A 106 -13.64 18.84 -46.65
C LEU A 106 -13.23 18.90 -48.12
N TYR A 107 -14.15 19.33 -49.00
CA TYR A 107 -13.89 19.58 -50.42
C TYR A 107 -13.79 21.07 -50.71
N THR A 108 -12.74 21.48 -51.42
CA THR A 108 -12.46 22.88 -51.73
C THR A 108 -12.68 23.24 -53.21
N ASP A 109 -13.12 22.28 -54.03
CA ASP A 109 -13.24 22.39 -55.49
C ASP A 109 -14.11 23.57 -55.96
N GLU A 110 -15.20 23.88 -55.26
CA GLU A 110 -16.12 24.98 -55.56
C GLU A 110 -16.01 26.15 -54.56
N GLY A 111 -14.96 26.14 -53.72
CA GLY A 111 -14.74 27.11 -52.65
C GLY A 111 -15.53 26.83 -51.37
N ILE A 112 -15.03 27.36 -50.25
CA ILE A 112 -15.55 27.10 -48.90
C ILE A 112 -16.99 27.57 -48.71
N ALA A 113 -17.41 28.65 -49.39
CA ALA A 113 -18.78 29.15 -49.30
C ALA A 113 -19.81 28.18 -49.90
N SER A 114 -19.50 27.61 -51.06
CA SER A 114 -20.34 26.59 -51.71
C SER A 114 -20.43 25.34 -50.84
N TYR A 115 -19.30 24.93 -50.25
CA TYR A 115 -19.25 23.79 -49.32
C TYR A 115 -20.08 24.04 -48.05
N ALA A 116 -19.95 25.21 -47.44
CA ALA A 116 -20.72 25.60 -46.25
C ALA A 116 -22.24 25.55 -46.51
N GLN A 117 -22.69 26.03 -47.67
CA GLN A 117 -24.11 25.95 -48.07
C GLN A 117 -24.56 24.50 -48.30
N ALA A 118 -23.72 23.68 -48.93
CA ALA A 118 -24.02 22.30 -49.26
C ALA A 118 -24.20 21.40 -48.03
N ILE A 119 -23.49 21.66 -46.93
CA ILE A 119 -23.58 20.84 -45.70
C ILE A 119 -24.72 21.25 -44.76
N VAL A 120 -25.33 22.43 -44.92
CA VAL A 120 -26.42 22.90 -44.03
C VAL A 120 -27.61 21.93 -43.99
N PRO A 121 -28.11 21.38 -45.12
CA PRO A 121 -29.16 20.35 -45.08
C PRO A 121 -28.73 19.10 -44.31
N LEU A 122 -27.49 18.67 -44.49
CA LEU A 122 -26.93 17.49 -43.82
C LEU A 122 -26.83 17.69 -42.30
N ILE A 123 -26.37 18.86 -41.84
CA ILE A 123 -26.33 19.22 -40.42
C ILE A 123 -27.74 19.15 -39.81
N LYS A 124 -28.77 19.63 -40.52
CA LYS A 124 -30.16 19.59 -40.05
C LYS A 124 -30.69 18.16 -39.95
N ASP A 125 -30.38 17.31 -40.91
CA ASP A 125 -30.85 15.92 -40.89
C ASP A 125 -30.13 15.09 -39.81
N LEU A 126 -28.84 15.32 -39.60
CA LEU A 126 -28.06 14.72 -38.51
C LEU A 126 -28.51 15.20 -37.12
N ALA A 127 -28.78 16.49 -36.95
CA ALA A 127 -29.27 17.05 -35.69
C ALA A 127 -30.61 16.43 -35.27
N LYS A 128 -31.53 16.16 -36.22
CA LYS A 128 -32.78 15.43 -35.96
C LYS A 128 -32.53 13.99 -35.51
N ALA A 129 -31.48 13.35 -36.03
CA ALA A 129 -31.07 12.01 -35.65
C ALA A 129 -30.29 11.96 -34.31
N GLY A 130 -29.93 13.12 -33.72
CA GLY A 130 -29.09 13.20 -32.54
C GLY A 130 -27.62 12.85 -32.80
N ILE A 131 -27.18 12.99 -34.06
CA ILE A 131 -25.84 12.61 -34.52
C ILE A 131 -25.08 13.90 -34.88
N LYS A 132 -23.79 13.96 -34.54
CA LYS A 132 -22.93 15.10 -34.90
C LYS A 132 -22.27 14.92 -36.27
N LEU A 133 -22.11 16.01 -37.00
CA LEU A 133 -21.28 16.06 -38.21
C LEU A 133 -19.84 16.44 -37.84
N SER A 134 -18.89 15.65 -38.29
CA SER A 134 -17.47 15.95 -38.24
C SER A 134 -16.92 16.12 -39.65
N ILE A 135 -16.07 17.12 -39.85
CA ILE A 135 -15.51 17.48 -41.17
C ILE A 135 -13.99 17.36 -41.10
N GLU A 136 -13.43 16.49 -41.92
CA GLU A 136 -12.03 16.10 -41.89
C GLU A 136 -11.15 16.89 -42.85
N ASN A 137 -9.93 17.19 -42.40
CA ASN A 137 -8.89 17.75 -43.26
C ASN A 137 -8.27 16.67 -44.15
N THR A 138 -8.09 17.00 -45.42
CA THR A 138 -7.37 16.19 -46.41
C THR A 138 -5.96 16.78 -46.65
N PRO A 139 -5.04 16.09 -47.36
CA PRO A 139 -3.69 16.60 -47.63
C PRO A 139 -3.64 17.96 -48.34
N ILE A 140 -4.70 18.36 -49.04
CA ILE A 140 -4.78 19.64 -49.76
C ILE A 140 -5.50 20.75 -48.99
N THR A 141 -6.20 20.41 -47.90
CA THR A 141 -6.93 21.39 -47.09
C THR A 141 -6.00 22.09 -46.11
N LYS A 142 -6.15 23.41 -45.99
CA LYS A 142 -5.31 24.26 -45.13
C LYS A 142 -6.08 24.64 -43.86
N PRO A 143 -5.40 25.01 -42.75
CA PRO A 143 -6.07 25.53 -41.56
C PRO A 143 -6.99 26.73 -41.87
N GLN A 144 -6.61 27.56 -42.86
CA GLN A 144 -7.39 28.71 -43.29
C GLN A 144 -8.74 28.33 -43.89
N ASP A 145 -8.85 27.16 -44.53
CA ASP A 145 -10.10 26.67 -45.11
C ASP A 145 -11.12 26.35 -44.01
N PHE A 146 -10.67 25.73 -42.92
CA PHE A 146 -11.49 25.50 -41.73
C PHE A 146 -11.84 26.80 -41.00
N ASN A 147 -10.88 27.73 -40.89
CA ASN A 147 -11.14 29.04 -40.30
C ASN A 147 -12.16 29.85 -41.09
N GLU A 148 -12.19 29.70 -42.42
CA GLU A 148 -13.21 30.29 -43.28
C GLU A 148 -14.55 29.59 -43.10
N LEU A 149 -14.58 28.26 -43.13
CA LEU A 149 -15.79 27.46 -43.01
C LEU A 149 -16.55 27.77 -41.71
N PHE A 150 -15.86 27.70 -40.57
CA PHE A 150 -16.47 27.97 -39.26
C PHE A 150 -16.75 29.46 -39.01
N ARG A 151 -16.27 30.35 -39.88
CA ARG A 151 -16.66 31.77 -39.87
C ARG A 151 -17.95 32.00 -40.63
N GLN A 152 -18.20 31.25 -41.71
CA GLN A 152 -19.40 31.40 -42.53
C GLN A 152 -20.61 30.61 -42.01
N LEU A 153 -20.40 29.45 -41.40
CA LEU A 153 -21.50 28.59 -40.91
C LEU A 153 -22.49 29.28 -39.97
N PRO A 154 -22.07 30.14 -39.02
CA PRO A 154 -23.01 30.87 -38.16
C PRO A 154 -23.94 31.83 -38.91
N ASP A 155 -23.52 32.34 -40.07
CA ASP A 155 -24.30 33.27 -40.90
C ASP A 155 -25.28 32.54 -41.83
N LEU A 156 -25.26 31.21 -41.85
CA LEU A 156 -26.15 30.37 -42.64
C LEU A 156 -27.33 29.86 -41.80
N ASP A 157 -28.52 29.99 -42.39
CA ASP A 157 -29.83 29.94 -41.74
C ASP A 157 -30.06 28.65 -40.89
N SER A 158 -30.18 28.85 -39.57
CA SER A 158 -30.51 27.81 -38.57
C SER A 158 -29.47 26.68 -38.42
N THR A 159 -28.17 26.96 -38.63
CA THR A 159 -27.11 25.99 -38.38
C THR A 159 -26.91 25.78 -36.88
N ASP A 160 -27.11 24.57 -36.38
CA ASP A 160 -26.83 24.24 -34.98
C ASP A 160 -25.33 23.94 -34.82
N MET A 161 -24.58 24.95 -34.39
CA MET A 161 -23.14 24.86 -34.17
C MET A 161 -22.74 23.85 -33.09
N ALA A 162 -23.68 23.32 -32.28
CA ALA A 162 -23.40 22.24 -31.32
C ALA A 162 -23.26 20.86 -32.01
N HIS A 163 -23.77 20.73 -33.24
CA HIS A 163 -23.85 19.50 -34.02
C HIS A 163 -22.84 19.43 -35.18
N VAL A 164 -21.94 20.41 -35.33
CA VAL A 164 -20.89 20.38 -36.36
C VAL A 164 -19.52 20.69 -35.77
N GLY A 165 -18.50 19.96 -36.20
CA GLY A 165 -17.11 20.21 -35.83
C GLY A 165 -16.11 19.63 -36.81
N MET A 166 -14.83 19.75 -36.49
CA MET A 166 -13.72 19.27 -37.30
C MET A 166 -13.28 17.88 -36.82
N CYS A 167 -13.00 16.98 -37.76
CA CYS A 167 -12.07 15.87 -37.55
C CYS A 167 -10.67 16.35 -37.89
N LEU A 168 -9.76 16.25 -36.93
CA LEU A 168 -8.35 16.49 -37.20
C LEU A 168 -7.68 15.16 -37.57
N ASP A 169 -7.36 15.02 -38.85
CA ASP A 169 -6.45 14.00 -39.34
C ASP A 169 -5.01 14.50 -39.23
N LEU A 170 -4.25 13.85 -38.34
CA LEU A 170 -2.87 14.23 -38.05
C LEU A 170 -1.91 13.91 -39.19
N GLY A 171 -2.13 12.83 -39.91
CA GLY A 171 -1.24 12.41 -41.00
C GLY A 171 -1.46 13.26 -42.25
N HIS A 172 -2.71 13.56 -42.59
CA HIS A 172 -3.03 14.55 -43.63
C HIS A 172 -2.51 15.95 -43.28
N ALA A 173 -2.64 16.39 -42.02
CA ALA A 173 -2.09 17.68 -41.57
C ALA A 173 -0.56 17.76 -41.71
N ASN A 174 0.14 16.61 -41.59
CA ASN A 174 1.58 16.53 -41.79
C ASN A 174 2.00 16.71 -43.27
N LEU A 175 1.13 16.36 -44.21
CA LEU A 175 1.35 16.47 -45.66
C LEU A 175 0.87 17.78 -46.27
N CYS A 176 0.03 18.53 -45.54
CA CYS A 176 -0.48 19.82 -45.99
C CYS A 176 0.67 20.79 -46.33
N GLU A 177 0.66 21.32 -47.56
CA GLU A 177 1.70 22.22 -48.09
C GLU A 177 1.98 23.41 -47.16
N ALA A 178 0.95 23.96 -46.50
CA ALA A 178 1.08 25.11 -45.60
C ALA A 178 1.86 24.80 -44.29
N THR A 179 1.95 23.52 -43.93
CA THR A 179 2.42 23.02 -42.63
C THR A 179 3.39 21.85 -42.77
N LEU A 180 3.86 21.55 -43.98
CA LEU A 180 4.69 20.40 -44.36
C LEU A 180 5.66 19.91 -43.25
N ASN A 181 5.49 18.66 -42.81
CA ASN A 181 6.24 18.04 -41.70
C ASN A 181 6.06 18.69 -40.32
N ASP A 182 5.01 19.48 -40.14
CA ASP A 182 4.69 20.21 -38.91
C ASP A 182 3.16 20.30 -38.73
N TYR A 183 2.53 19.15 -38.48
CA TYR A 183 1.11 19.10 -38.13
C TYR A 183 0.76 19.88 -36.85
N LEU A 184 1.74 20.21 -35.99
CA LEU A 184 1.51 21.06 -34.82
C LEU A 184 1.20 22.49 -35.24
N LYS A 185 1.93 23.01 -36.24
CA LYS A 185 1.64 24.29 -36.86
C LYS A 185 0.26 24.31 -37.52
N PHE A 186 -0.23 23.19 -38.04
CA PHE A 186 -1.61 23.10 -38.54
C PHE A 186 -2.61 23.46 -37.43
N ILE A 187 -2.45 22.84 -36.26
CA ILE A 187 -3.32 23.06 -35.09
C ILE A 187 -3.15 24.49 -34.55
N ASP A 188 -1.91 25.00 -34.55
CA ASP A 188 -1.61 26.36 -34.05
C ASP A 188 -2.19 27.45 -34.95
N LEU A 189 -2.40 27.17 -36.25
CA LEU A 189 -3.01 28.08 -37.22
C LEU A 189 -4.55 28.01 -37.29
N LEU A 190 -5.18 27.04 -36.62
CA LEU A 190 -6.65 26.99 -36.52
C LEU A 190 -7.17 28.08 -35.57
N ASP A 191 -8.26 28.75 -35.94
CA ASP A 191 -8.96 29.68 -35.08
C ASP A 191 -9.48 28.92 -33.84
N SER A 192 -9.57 29.60 -32.70
CA SER A 192 -10.16 29.03 -31.47
C SER A 192 -11.64 28.66 -31.63
N ARG A 193 -12.31 29.20 -32.65
CA ARG A 193 -13.71 28.92 -33.01
C ARG A 193 -13.92 27.59 -33.72
N VAL A 194 -12.87 26.99 -34.29
CA VAL A 194 -12.96 25.69 -34.96
C VAL A 194 -13.01 24.60 -33.89
N PRO A 195 -14.17 23.94 -33.68
CA PRO A 195 -14.30 22.94 -32.64
C PRO A 195 -13.79 21.60 -33.17
N ILE A 196 -12.66 21.12 -32.65
CA ILE A 196 -12.18 19.77 -32.94
C ILE A 196 -13.01 18.80 -32.08
N ILE A 197 -13.73 17.88 -32.71
CA ILE A 197 -14.66 16.95 -32.03
C ILE A 197 -14.35 15.48 -32.30
N HIS A 198 -13.50 15.21 -33.30
CA HIS A 198 -13.04 13.88 -33.69
C HIS A 198 -11.58 13.98 -34.16
N ILE A 199 -10.82 12.91 -34.07
CA ILE A 199 -9.39 12.89 -34.45
C ILE A 199 -9.08 11.57 -35.12
N HIS A 200 -8.37 11.66 -36.24
CA HIS A 200 -7.78 10.53 -36.93
C HIS A 200 -6.26 10.52 -36.72
N LEU A 201 -5.73 9.36 -36.38
CA LEU A 201 -4.34 9.16 -35.98
C LEU A 201 -3.67 8.09 -36.83
N HIS A 202 -2.80 8.55 -37.72
CA HIS A 202 -1.82 7.74 -38.41
C HIS A 202 -0.53 8.55 -38.65
N GLU A 203 0.56 7.89 -39.00
CA GLU A 203 1.84 8.52 -39.31
C GLU A 203 2.19 8.42 -40.81
N ASN A 204 3.07 9.31 -41.24
CA ASN A 204 3.78 9.26 -42.51
C ASN A 204 5.16 9.91 -42.35
N TYR A 205 6.01 9.83 -43.38
CA TYR A 205 7.33 10.45 -43.38
C TYR A 205 7.34 11.86 -44.02
N GLY A 206 6.16 12.44 -44.26
CA GLY A 206 6.00 13.76 -44.88
C GLY A 206 6.19 13.82 -46.39
N ASP A 207 6.24 12.66 -47.05
CA ASP A 207 6.50 12.48 -48.47
C ASP A 207 5.29 11.94 -49.24
N TYR A 208 4.55 11.02 -48.63
CA TYR A 208 3.27 10.52 -49.15
C TYR A 208 2.40 10.01 -48.00
N ASP A 209 1.13 9.77 -48.31
CA ASP A 209 0.16 9.32 -47.33
C ASP A 209 0.25 7.81 -47.04
N SER A 210 1.20 7.45 -46.17
CA SER A 210 1.56 6.07 -45.87
C SER A 210 0.62 5.36 -44.89
N HIS A 211 -0.27 6.09 -44.18
CA HIS A 211 -1.15 5.53 -43.14
C HIS A 211 -0.47 4.59 -42.13
N LEU A 212 0.75 4.89 -41.67
CA LEU A 212 1.48 4.01 -40.74
C LEU A 212 0.80 3.96 -39.36
N PRO A 213 0.86 2.84 -38.61
CA PRO A 213 0.31 2.84 -37.26
C PRO A 213 1.10 3.79 -36.38
N LEU A 214 0.41 4.47 -35.47
CA LEU A 214 1.04 5.41 -34.54
C LEU A 214 2.21 4.73 -33.80
N PHE A 215 3.33 5.45 -33.70
CA PHE A 215 4.62 5.01 -33.15
C PHE A 215 5.42 3.98 -33.95
N THR A 216 5.01 3.63 -35.16
CA THR A 216 5.84 2.83 -36.08
C THR A 216 6.63 3.69 -37.08
N GLY A 217 6.20 4.94 -37.28
CA GLY A 217 6.87 5.94 -38.10
C GLY A 217 7.82 6.84 -37.28
N PRO A 218 7.94 8.13 -37.62
CA PRO A 218 8.78 9.09 -36.90
C PRO A 218 8.57 9.13 -35.38
N ALA A 219 7.33 8.99 -34.89
CA ALA A 219 7.07 9.11 -33.44
C ALA A 219 7.55 7.88 -32.64
N GLY A 220 7.84 6.77 -33.32
CA GLY A 220 8.52 5.62 -32.71
C GLY A 220 9.90 5.98 -32.17
N LYS A 221 10.63 6.86 -32.89
CA LYS A 221 11.97 7.35 -32.51
C LYS A 221 11.92 8.63 -31.68
N ASN A 222 11.00 9.54 -32.01
CA ASN A 222 10.86 10.84 -31.33
C ASN A 222 9.37 11.21 -31.17
N ASP A 223 8.84 11.02 -29.96
CA ASP A 223 7.43 11.30 -29.64
C ASP A 223 7.11 12.77 -29.28
N SER A 224 8.06 13.70 -29.48
CA SER A 224 7.83 15.13 -29.19
C SER A 224 6.66 15.72 -29.96
N GLY A 225 6.46 15.31 -31.22
CA GLY A 225 5.31 15.75 -32.01
C GLY A 225 3.98 15.29 -31.41
N ILE A 226 3.88 14.04 -30.94
CA ILE A 226 2.66 13.51 -30.32
C ILE A 226 2.39 14.17 -28.97
N LYS A 227 3.43 14.45 -28.18
CA LYS A 227 3.31 15.25 -26.94
C LYS A 227 2.81 16.67 -27.22
N GLY A 228 3.41 17.34 -28.21
CA GLY A 228 2.98 18.66 -28.63
C GLY A 228 1.52 18.68 -29.12
N PHE A 229 1.07 17.60 -29.76
CA PHE A 229 -0.32 17.42 -30.19
C PHE A 229 -1.26 17.28 -28.98
N ILE A 230 -0.91 16.43 -28.00
CA ILE A 230 -1.67 16.27 -26.75
C ILE A 230 -1.81 17.61 -26.02
N GLU A 231 -0.72 18.36 -25.87
CA GLU A 231 -0.72 19.69 -25.25
C GLU A 231 -1.69 20.66 -25.95
N ARG A 232 -1.76 20.62 -27.29
CA ARG A 232 -2.66 21.49 -28.07
C ARG A 232 -4.11 21.05 -27.97
N MET A 233 -4.37 19.75 -27.92
CA MET A 233 -5.70 19.21 -27.67
C MET A 233 -6.20 19.57 -26.27
N GLU A 234 -5.33 19.56 -25.27
CA GLU A 234 -5.64 20.06 -23.92
C GLU A 234 -5.97 21.54 -23.89
N ARG A 235 -5.16 22.38 -24.55
CA ARG A 235 -5.44 23.84 -24.65
C ARG A 235 -6.77 24.12 -25.33
N ARG A 236 -7.19 23.27 -26.27
CA ARG A 236 -8.49 23.34 -26.93
C ARG A 236 -9.62 22.64 -26.15
N ASN A 237 -9.36 22.13 -24.94
CA ASN A 237 -10.30 21.37 -24.13
C ASN A 237 -10.97 20.21 -24.89
N PHE A 238 -10.19 19.51 -25.72
CA PHE A 238 -10.71 18.45 -26.57
C PHE A 238 -11.43 17.36 -25.75
N SER A 239 -12.62 17.00 -26.21
CA SER A 239 -13.37 15.85 -25.73
C SER A 239 -14.07 15.16 -26.89
N GLY A 240 -13.57 13.99 -27.26
CA GLY A 240 -13.99 13.28 -28.46
C GLY A 240 -13.30 11.93 -28.58
N CYS A 241 -13.41 11.33 -29.76
CA CYS A 241 -12.77 10.08 -30.10
C CYS A 241 -11.47 10.34 -30.89
N ALA A 242 -10.45 9.52 -30.66
CA ALA A 242 -9.24 9.45 -31.43
C ALA A 242 -9.12 8.06 -32.04
N ILE A 243 -9.18 7.97 -33.37
CA ILE A 243 -9.30 6.72 -34.12
C ILE A 243 -7.97 6.41 -34.81
N PHE A 244 -7.44 5.21 -34.59
CA PHE A 244 -6.32 4.69 -35.37
C PHE A 244 -6.81 4.17 -36.72
N GLU A 245 -6.37 4.82 -37.79
CA GLU A 245 -6.91 4.60 -39.13
C GLU A 245 -6.29 3.44 -39.91
N GLN A 246 -5.44 2.63 -39.26
CA GLN A 246 -4.87 1.46 -39.92
C GLN A 246 -5.19 0.17 -39.18
N TRP A 247 -5.45 -0.88 -39.95
CA TRP A 247 -5.43 -2.26 -39.48
C TRP A 247 -4.10 -2.93 -39.88
N PRO A 248 -3.13 -3.04 -38.94
CA PRO A 248 -1.80 -3.54 -39.26
C PRO A 248 -1.73 -5.08 -39.35
N GLU A 249 -0.74 -5.60 -40.10
CA GLU A 249 -0.33 -7.03 -40.09
C GLU A 249 0.47 -7.41 -38.83
N THR A 250 -0.11 -7.07 -37.71
CA THR A 250 -0.23 -7.80 -36.45
C THR A 250 -1.07 -6.85 -35.61
N PRO A 251 -2.37 -7.13 -35.36
CA PRO A 251 -3.27 -6.17 -34.71
C PRO A 251 -2.78 -5.66 -33.34
N GLY A 252 -1.89 -6.42 -32.67
CA GLY A 252 -1.24 -6.03 -31.42
C GLY A 252 -0.52 -4.68 -31.45
N LEU A 253 -0.08 -4.18 -32.61
CA LEU A 253 0.49 -2.83 -32.72
C LEU A 253 -0.50 -1.73 -32.30
N LEU A 254 -1.80 -1.96 -32.46
CA LEU A 254 -2.84 -1.04 -31.98
C LEU A 254 -2.89 -0.98 -30.44
N ASN A 255 -2.66 -2.11 -29.76
CA ASN A 255 -2.59 -2.15 -28.30
C ASN A 255 -1.38 -1.36 -27.79
N ASP A 256 -0.22 -1.55 -28.43
CA ASP A 256 1.01 -0.83 -28.09
C ASP A 256 0.84 0.68 -28.29
N ALA A 257 0.24 1.08 -29.42
CA ALA A 257 -0.05 2.47 -29.72
C ALA A 257 -1.02 3.10 -28.70
N ARG A 258 -2.14 2.43 -28.41
CA ARG A 258 -3.11 2.90 -27.41
C ARG A 258 -2.47 3.07 -26.04
N ASN A 259 -1.77 2.05 -25.55
CA ASN A 259 -1.20 2.05 -24.20
C ASN A 259 -0.14 3.16 -24.06
N ARG A 260 0.66 3.38 -25.11
CA ARG A 260 1.64 4.48 -25.16
C ARG A 260 0.96 5.85 -25.17
N LEU A 261 -0.11 6.02 -25.95
CA LEU A 261 -0.87 7.27 -26.02
C LEU A 261 -1.59 7.59 -24.70
N LEU A 262 -2.25 6.62 -24.07
CA LEU A 262 -2.91 6.77 -22.75
C LEU A 262 -1.90 7.20 -21.67
N LYS A 263 -0.71 6.59 -21.67
CA LYS A 263 0.35 6.98 -20.75
C LYS A 263 0.75 8.44 -20.94
N MET A 264 0.84 8.92 -22.19
CA MET A 264 1.15 10.33 -22.47
C MET A 264 0.04 11.28 -22.02
N ILE A 265 -1.24 10.91 -22.19
CA ILE A 265 -2.39 11.71 -21.76
C ILE A 265 -2.50 11.77 -20.23
N SER A 266 -2.24 10.67 -19.52
CA SER A 266 -2.31 10.61 -18.05
C SER A 266 -1.31 11.51 -17.31
N ILE A 267 -0.28 12.00 -18.01
CA ILE A 267 0.77 12.86 -17.45
C ILE A 267 0.35 14.35 -17.39
N SER A 268 -0.77 14.74 -18.03
CA SER A 268 -1.13 16.14 -18.25
C SER A 268 -2.16 16.79 -17.31
N GLU A 269 -2.87 16.03 -16.46
CA GLU A 269 -3.75 16.60 -15.44
C GLU A 269 -2.90 17.16 -14.27
N ARG A 270 -2.69 18.49 -14.21
CA ARG A 270 -1.90 19.19 -13.16
C ARG A 270 -2.63 20.43 -12.60
N PRO A 271 -2.28 20.88 -11.38
CA PRO A 271 -1.82 22.29 -11.23
C PRO A 271 -0.68 22.41 -10.18
N ALA A 272 0.21 23.41 -10.10
CA ALA A 272 0.22 24.81 -10.53
C ALA A 272 1.65 25.43 -10.50
N ILE A 273 1.80 26.63 -11.11
CA ILE A 273 2.84 27.68 -10.93
C ILE A 273 4.24 27.38 -11.50
N GLU A 274 4.67 28.18 -12.49
CA GLU A 274 6.06 28.23 -12.98
C GLU A 274 7.02 28.62 -11.85
N PRO A 275 8.18 27.95 -11.80
CA PRO A 275 9.43 28.69 -11.81
C PRO A 275 10.23 28.28 -13.05
N ASP A 276 11.16 29.15 -13.41
CA ASP A 276 12.26 28.93 -14.34
C ASP A 276 12.71 27.47 -14.55
N MET A 277 13.22 27.20 -15.74
CA MET A 277 14.06 26.04 -16.06
C MET A 277 14.80 25.47 -14.84
N ALA A 278 14.42 24.25 -14.42
CA ALA A 278 15.31 23.25 -13.83
C ALA A 278 14.71 21.82 -13.91
N PRO A 279 15.55 20.76 -13.96
CA PRO A 279 15.26 19.43 -14.50
C PRO A 279 14.86 18.38 -13.43
N GLY A 280 14.25 17.27 -13.87
CA GLY A 280 14.09 16.01 -13.10
C GLY A 280 12.69 15.38 -13.25
N ASN A 281 12.46 14.06 -13.27
CA ASN A 281 13.31 12.87 -13.28
C ASN A 281 12.44 11.65 -13.67
N ASP A 282 12.52 11.17 -14.92
CA ASP A 282 12.33 9.73 -15.14
C ASP A 282 13.73 9.11 -15.13
N LEU A 283 14.24 8.89 -13.91
CA LEU A 283 15.57 8.34 -13.72
C LEU A 283 15.74 6.97 -14.40
N VAL A 284 14.66 6.19 -14.57
CA VAL A 284 14.74 4.92 -15.32
C VAL A 284 15.17 5.18 -16.76
N ASN A 285 14.53 6.14 -17.44
CA ASN A 285 14.89 6.52 -18.80
C ASN A 285 16.26 7.18 -18.87
N MET A 286 16.62 7.99 -17.88
CA MET A 286 17.95 8.58 -17.80
C MET A 286 19.03 7.51 -17.61
N ILE A 287 18.83 6.54 -16.71
CA ILE A 287 19.71 5.38 -16.48
C ILE A 287 19.80 4.55 -17.75
N ALA A 288 18.70 4.16 -18.39
CA ALA A 288 18.74 3.32 -19.59
C ALA A 288 19.44 4.01 -20.78
N ARG A 289 19.17 5.31 -20.99
CA ARG A 289 19.88 6.10 -22.01
C ARG A 289 21.35 6.28 -21.68
N ALA A 290 21.67 6.52 -20.41
CA ALA A 290 23.04 6.61 -19.94
C ALA A 290 23.74 5.27 -20.11
N ASP A 291 23.11 4.15 -19.80
CA ASP A 291 23.67 2.80 -19.92
C ASP A 291 24.04 2.46 -21.38
N GLN A 292 23.18 2.82 -22.34
CA GLN A 292 23.46 2.67 -23.77
C GLN A 292 24.64 3.52 -24.26
N LYS A 293 24.81 4.72 -23.70
CA LYS A 293 25.88 5.66 -24.07
C LYS A 293 27.20 5.34 -23.36
N CYS A 294 27.11 5.03 -22.08
CA CYS A 294 28.20 4.75 -21.15
C CYS A 294 28.48 3.26 -21.15
N ARG A 295 29.42 2.84 -22.00
CA ARG A 295 29.73 1.43 -22.22
C ARG A 295 30.66 0.87 -21.16
N SER A 296 31.59 1.69 -20.70
CA SER A 296 32.58 1.28 -19.70
C SER A 296 32.11 1.57 -18.27
N TRP A 297 32.62 0.79 -17.29
CA TRP A 297 32.27 0.99 -15.88
C TRP A 297 32.58 2.41 -15.41
N ARG A 298 33.73 2.96 -15.85
CA ARG A 298 34.12 4.35 -15.64
C ARG A 298 33.05 5.34 -16.09
N GLU A 299 32.49 5.17 -17.28
CA GLU A 299 31.50 6.10 -17.82
C GLU A 299 30.15 5.97 -17.09
N LYS A 300 29.80 4.77 -16.64
CA LYS A 300 28.60 4.54 -15.84
C LYS A 300 28.72 5.20 -14.46
N LEU A 301 29.84 5.00 -13.74
CA LEU A 301 30.15 5.75 -12.51
C LEU A 301 30.28 7.26 -12.78
N GLY A 302 30.90 7.59 -13.92
CA GLY A 302 30.91 8.86 -14.63
C GLY A 302 29.61 9.65 -14.47
N TRP A 303 28.61 9.03 -15.05
CA TRP A 303 27.27 9.56 -15.15
C TRP A 303 26.58 9.65 -13.78
N ILE A 304 26.75 8.65 -12.90
CA ILE A 304 26.19 8.69 -11.53
C ILE A 304 26.79 9.84 -10.72
N ASP A 305 28.11 10.05 -10.77
CA ASP A 305 28.78 11.15 -10.08
C ASP A 305 28.28 12.51 -10.56
N HIS A 306 28.13 12.67 -11.88
CA HIS A 306 27.55 13.88 -12.46
C HIS A 306 26.10 14.10 -12.03
N LEU A 307 25.29 13.04 -12.04
CA LEU A 307 23.89 13.09 -11.61
C LEU A 307 23.76 13.55 -10.15
N LEU A 308 24.58 12.98 -9.25
CA LEU A 308 24.57 13.32 -7.82
C LEU A 308 25.25 14.66 -7.50
N SER A 309 25.99 15.21 -8.44
CA SER A 309 26.62 16.53 -8.33
C SER A 309 25.76 17.66 -8.90
N ASP A 310 24.67 17.32 -9.57
CA ASP A 310 23.71 18.29 -10.09
C ASP A 310 22.81 18.78 -8.95
N ASP A 311 23.06 20.00 -8.48
CA ASP A 311 22.28 20.61 -7.39
C ASP A 311 20.79 20.82 -7.77
N THR A 312 20.44 20.67 -9.06
CA THR A 312 19.06 20.74 -9.53
C THR A 312 18.34 19.38 -9.52
N PHE A 313 19.08 18.28 -9.32
CA PHE A 313 18.53 16.93 -9.26
C PHE A 313 18.16 16.58 -7.81
N GLU A 314 16.85 16.48 -7.52
CA GLU A 314 16.37 16.08 -6.20
C GLU A 314 16.45 14.56 -6.01
N LEU A 315 17.34 14.11 -5.12
CA LEU A 315 17.49 12.69 -4.79
C LEU A 315 16.54 12.29 -3.67
N ASN A 316 15.35 11.80 -4.04
CA ASN A 316 14.37 11.22 -3.12
C ASN A 316 14.58 9.70 -2.92
N THR A 317 13.77 9.11 -2.04
CA THR A 317 13.81 7.67 -1.70
C THR A 317 13.64 6.77 -2.92
N GLU A 318 12.79 7.13 -3.88
CA GLU A 318 12.60 6.36 -5.11
C GLU A 318 13.86 6.36 -5.98
N GLN A 319 14.49 7.53 -6.16
CA GLN A 319 15.72 7.64 -6.95
C GLN A 319 16.88 6.85 -6.34
N LEU A 320 16.99 6.84 -5.00
CA LEU A 320 17.95 6.00 -4.29
C LEU A 320 17.73 4.51 -4.56
N ILE A 321 16.49 4.05 -4.65
CA ILE A 321 16.17 2.64 -4.96
C ILE A 321 16.65 2.28 -6.37
N TYR A 322 16.37 3.11 -7.38
CA TYR A 322 16.86 2.86 -8.75
C TYR A 322 18.39 2.85 -8.82
N LEU A 323 19.07 3.74 -8.12
CA LEU A 323 20.54 3.73 -8.06
C LEU A 323 21.07 2.45 -7.39
N ALA A 324 20.46 2.00 -6.30
CA ALA A 324 20.83 0.75 -5.63
C ALA A 324 20.64 -0.47 -6.55
N ILE A 325 19.54 -0.53 -7.30
CA ILE A 325 19.26 -1.60 -8.27
C ILE A 325 20.29 -1.56 -9.42
N TYR A 326 20.51 -0.39 -10.01
CA TYR A 326 21.42 -0.22 -11.15
C TYR A 326 22.85 -0.62 -10.81
N LEU A 327 23.38 -0.12 -9.69
CA LEU A 327 24.73 -0.44 -9.24
C LEU A 327 24.87 -1.92 -8.87
N ARG A 328 23.83 -2.53 -8.29
CA ARG A 328 23.82 -3.98 -8.05
C ARG A 328 23.85 -4.78 -9.35
N PHE A 329 23.08 -4.42 -10.37
CA PHE A 329 23.11 -5.13 -11.67
C PHE A 329 24.47 -5.00 -12.37
N ILE A 330 25.11 -3.83 -12.29
CA ILE A 330 26.50 -3.66 -12.77
C ILE A 330 27.46 -4.57 -11.99
N GLY A 331 27.41 -4.49 -10.66
CA GLY A 331 28.37 -5.20 -9.80
C GLY A 331 28.21 -6.73 -9.81
N THR A 332 27.00 -7.23 -10.04
CA THR A 332 26.71 -8.67 -10.21
C THR A 332 26.93 -9.18 -11.63
N GLY A 333 27.24 -8.28 -12.58
CA GLY A 333 27.51 -8.63 -13.98
C GLY A 333 26.26 -8.88 -14.82
N GLU A 334 25.07 -8.55 -14.33
CA GLU A 334 23.82 -8.59 -15.10
C GLU A 334 23.80 -7.51 -16.19
N ILE A 335 24.55 -6.41 -15.97
CA ILE A 335 24.82 -5.38 -16.97
C ILE A 335 26.31 -5.44 -17.36
N PRO A 336 26.64 -5.70 -18.63
CA PRO A 336 28.02 -5.80 -19.06
C PRO A 336 28.69 -4.42 -19.09
N CYS A 337 29.94 -4.38 -18.65
CA CYS A 337 30.85 -3.26 -18.91
C CYS A 337 31.77 -3.63 -20.08
N THR A 338 31.92 -2.72 -21.05
CA THR A 338 32.76 -2.94 -22.23
C THR A 338 33.77 -1.81 -22.40
N GLU A 339 34.92 -2.13 -22.99
CA GLU A 339 36.01 -1.17 -23.21
C GLU A 339 35.57 -0.05 -24.17
N ASP A 340 35.89 1.21 -23.86
CA ASP A 340 35.63 2.38 -24.71
C ASP A 340 36.82 2.71 -25.65
N GLY A 341 37.84 1.85 -25.70
CA GLY A 341 39.06 2.01 -26.50
C GLY A 341 40.03 3.07 -26.01
N ARG A 342 39.71 3.78 -24.92
CA ARG A 342 40.53 4.85 -24.35
C ARG A 342 41.34 4.35 -23.14
N HIS A 343 42.39 5.08 -22.78
CA HIS A 343 43.31 4.69 -21.71
C HIS A 343 43.03 5.47 -20.41
N PHE A 344 42.29 4.86 -19.49
CA PHE A 344 41.97 5.42 -18.18
C PHE A 344 42.46 4.54 -17.03
N ARG A 345 43.27 5.13 -16.15
CA ARG A 345 43.79 4.45 -14.96
C ARG A 345 42.69 4.28 -13.89
N PRO A 346 42.76 3.22 -13.05
CA PRO A 346 41.86 2.99 -11.91
C PRO A 346 41.62 4.19 -10.99
N SER A 347 42.56 5.14 -10.91
CA SER A 347 42.43 6.36 -10.12
C SER A 347 41.27 7.27 -10.51
N HIS A 348 40.75 7.16 -11.72
CA HIS A 348 39.52 7.87 -12.10
C HIS A 348 38.33 7.30 -11.34
N HIS A 349 38.07 6.00 -11.43
CA HIS A 349 36.98 5.30 -10.72
C HIS A 349 37.01 5.58 -9.22
N ALA A 350 38.20 5.49 -8.60
CA ALA A 350 38.39 5.79 -7.19
C ALA A 350 37.92 7.21 -6.81
N ARG A 351 38.28 8.23 -7.60
CA ARG A 351 37.83 9.61 -7.32
C ARG A 351 36.32 9.77 -7.45
N MET A 352 35.71 9.14 -8.46
CA MET A 352 34.24 9.18 -8.65
C MET A 352 33.51 8.51 -7.48
N ALA A 353 34.01 7.34 -7.04
CA ALA A 353 33.46 6.64 -5.88
C ALA A 353 33.54 7.47 -4.60
N HIS A 354 34.64 8.19 -4.39
CA HIS A 354 34.79 9.10 -3.26
C HIS A 354 33.73 10.21 -3.29
N HIS A 355 33.52 10.84 -4.44
CA HIS A 355 32.51 11.90 -4.60
C HIS A 355 31.08 11.37 -4.39
N ILE A 356 30.74 10.25 -5.02
CA ILE A 356 29.42 9.59 -4.88
C ILE A 356 29.15 9.28 -3.40
N GLN A 357 30.11 8.68 -2.70
CA GLN A 357 29.94 8.32 -1.29
C GLN A 357 29.79 9.57 -0.38
N ASP A 358 30.58 10.62 -0.60
CA ASP A 358 30.47 11.88 0.14
C ASP A 358 29.06 12.50 -0.02
N ARG A 359 28.52 12.50 -1.25
CA ARG A 359 27.16 12.98 -1.53
C ARG A 359 26.09 12.16 -0.82
N LEU A 360 26.16 10.83 -0.93
CA LEU A 360 25.21 9.93 -0.26
C LEU A 360 25.23 10.09 1.26
N SER A 361 26.40 10.31 1.86
CA SER A 361 26.51 10.51 3.31
C SER A 361 25.76 11.76 3.81
N LYS A 362 25.75 12.85 3.03
CA LYS A 362 25.14 14.13 3.38
C LYS A 362 23.61 14.12 3.37
N ILE A 363 23.01 13.19 2.63
CA ILE A 363 21.56 13.04 2.47
C ILE A 363 20.99 11.85 3.24
N THR A 364 21.84 11.13 3.97
CA THR A 364 21.43 9.96 4.75
C THR A 364 20.55 10.40 5.92
N THR A 365 19.34 9.84 5.98
CA THR A 365 18.35 10.03 7.04
C THR A 365 17.99 8.66 7.64
N LEU A 366 17.29 8.66 8.78
CA LEU A 366 16.77 7.42 9.38
C LEU A 366 15.83 6.65 8.43
N GLU A 367 15.19 7.33 7.48
CA GLU A 367 14.23 6.71 6.56
C GLU A 367 14.92 6.02 5.39
N ASN A 368 16.01 6.59 4.88
CA ASN A 368 16.66 6.14 3.64
C ASN A 368 18.01 5.41 3.87
N VAL A 369 18.56 5.41 5.09
CA VAL A 369 19.83 4.72 5.43
C VAL A 369 19.80 3.25 5.02
N PHE A 370 18.64 2.59 5.19
CA PHE A 370 18.39 1.21 4.78
C PHE A 370 18.62 0.96 3.28
N ILE A 371 18.36 1.96 2.43
CA ILE A 371 18.54 1.89 0.98
C ILE A 371 19.98 2.27 0.62
N ILE A 372 20.50 3.36 1.19
CA ILE A 372 21.86 3.86 0.92
C ILE A 372 22.92 2.81 1.27
N ARG A 373 22.76 2.07 2.37
CA ARG A 373 23.67 0.97 2.75
C ARG A 373 23.82 -0.10 1.66
N ARG A 374 22.81 -0.29 0.80
CA ARG A 374 22.84 -1.24 -0.34
C ARG A 374 23.61 -0.72 -1.55
N ILE A 375 23.95 0.57 -1.59
CA ILE A 375 24.70 1.20 -2.67
C ILE A 375 26.20 1.01 -2.48
N TYR A 376 26.70 1.21 -1.26
CA TYR A 376 28.14 1.27 -0.99
C TYR A 376 28.96 0.05 -1.43
N PRO A 377 28.49 -1.21 -1.29
CA PRO A 377 29.27 -2.39 -1.72
C PRO A 377 29.63 -2.41 -3.21
N TRP A 378 28.92 -1.64 -4.03
CA TRP A 378 29.09 -1.63 -5.49
C TRP A 378 30.00 -0.49 -5.99
N LEU A 379 30.55 0.33 -5.09
CA LEU A 379 31.49 1.40 -5.43
C LEU A 379 32.95 0.90 -5.29
N PRO A 380 33.89 1.34 -6.15
CA PRO A 380 35.30 0.99 -5.99
C PRO A 380 35.93 1.62 -4.74
N SER A 381 37.02 1.01 -4.29
CA SER A 381 37.88 1.55 -3.25
C SER A 381 38.62 2.81 -3.73
N PHE A 382 38.72 3.78 -2.84
CA PHE A 382 39.44 5.02 -3.09
C PHE A 382 40.57 5.30 -2.09
N THR A 383 41.25 4.22 -1.67
CA THR A 383 42.48 4.31 -0.89
C THR A 383 43.60 5.03 -1.64
N GLY A 384 44.61 5.50 -0.90
CA GLY A 384 45.76 6.22 -1.45
C GLY A 384 46.50 5.48 -2.56
N SER A 385 46.53 4.13 -2.49
CA SER A 385 47.11 3.28 -3.54
C SER A 385 46.37 3.39 -4.87
N PHE A 386 45.03 3.46 -4.84
CA PHE A 386 44.21 3.53 -6.04
C PHE A 386 44.03 4.93 -6.59
N THR A 387 44.18 5.98 -5.78
CA THR A 387 44.13 7.39 -6.23
C THR A 387 45.46 7.92 -6.78
N SER A 388 46.55 7.14 -6.64
CA SER A 388 47.91 7.46 -7.08
C SER A 388 48.09 7.49 -8.60
N LYS A 389 49.29 7.93 -9.07
CA LYS A 389 49.60 8.02 -10.50
C LYS A 389 49.65 6.65 -11.19
N GLU A 390 50.09 5.57 -10.52
CA GLU A 390 50.30 4.24 -11.14
C GLU A 390 49.71 3.08 -10.30
N PRO A 391 48.37 2.94 -10.20
CA PRO A 391 47.76 1.81 -9.49
C PRO A 391 47.84 0.50 -10.31
N LEU A 392 47.86 -0.64 -9.61
CA LEU A 392 47.81 -2.01 -10.19
C LEU A 392 48.97 -2.35 -11.16
N THR A 393 50.17 -1.77 -10.99
CA THR A 393 51.32 -2.00 -11.89
C THR A 393 51.84 -3.44 -11.89
N ARG A 394 51.56 -4.22 -10.85
CA ARG A 394 52.05 -5.61 -10.70
C ARG A 394 51.63 -6.51 -11.87
N ILE A 395 50.45 -6.31 -12.45
CA ILE A 395 49.99 -7.13 -13.59
C ILE A 395 50.85 -6.95 -14.84
N ARG A 396 51.43 -5.77 -15.03
CA ARG A 396 52.38 -5.50 -16.12
C ARG A 396 53.62 -6.36 -15.95
N ASP A 397 54.19 -6.39 -14.75
CA ASP A 397 55.43 -7.10 -14.50
C ASP A 397 55.21 -8.62 -14.62
N ILE A 398 54.09 -9.12 -14.09
CA ILE A 398 53.65 -10.51 -14.24
C ILE A 398 53.52 -10.90 -15.72
N ALA A 399 52.88 -10.05 -16.54
CA ALA A 399 52.68 -10.31 -17.96
C ALA A 399 53.97 -10.24 -18.79
N HIS A 400 55.10 -9.77 -18.23
CA HIS A 400 56.39 -9.72 -18.91
C HIS A 400 57.38 -10.81 -18.45
N ARG A 401 57.01 -11.61 -17.45
CA ARG A 401 57.81 -12.73 -16.95
C ARG A 401 58.24 -13.71 -18.05
N ASN A 402 59.43 -14.30 -17.87
CA ASN A 402 60.03 -15.26 -18.81
C ASN A 402 59.82 -16.72 -18.38
N ASP A 403 59.38 -16.96 -17.14
CA ASP A 403 59.16 -18.27 -16.53
C ASP A 403 57.71 -18.78 -16.67
N ILE A 404 56.90 -18.15 -17.54
CA ILE A 404 55.53 -18.59 -17.85
C ILE A 404 55.35 -18.88 -19.36
N PRO A 405 54.53 -19.89 -19.74
CA PRO A 405 54.28 -20.21 -21.15
C PRO A 405 53.75 -19.02 -21.96
N LYS A 406 54.14 -18.94 -23.23
CA LYS A 406 53.76 -17.85 -24.14
C LYS A 406 52.23 -17.70 -24.28
N GLU A 407 51.51 -18.81 -24.24
CA GLU A 407 50.04 -18.84 -24.28
C GLU A 407 49.42 -18.14 -23.07
N LEU A 408 49.83 -18.51 -21.85
CA LEU A 408 49.36 -17.88 -20.61
C LEU A 408 49.78 -16.40 -20.53
N LYS A 409 50.99 -16.07 -21.00
CA LYS A 409 51.48 -14.69 -21.10
C LYS A 409 50.56 -13.84 -21.99
N ASN A 410 50.17 -14.38 -23.15
CA ASN A 410 49.23 -13.72 -24.05
C ASN A 410 47.82 -13.63 -23.45
N GLU A 411 47.36 -14.67 -22.76
CA GLU A 411 46.06 -14.69 -22.07
C GLU A 411 46.00 -13.61 -20.99
N ILE A 412 46.96 -13.53 -20.07
CA ILE A 412 47.03 -12.49 -19.02
C ILE A 412 47.11 -11.11 -19.65
N LYS A 413 47.92 -10.94 -20.70
CA LYS A 413 48.08 -9.65 -21.38
C LYS A 413 46.77 -9.19 -22.01
N ASN A 414 46.07 -10.07 -22.72
CA ASN A 414 44.86 -9.72 -23.48
C ASN A 414 43.60 -9.63 -22.63
N THR A 415 43.46 -10.48 -21.61
CA THR A 415 42.24 -10.59 -20.80
C THR A 415 42.24 -9.74 -19.54
N LEU A 416 43.41 -9.36 -19.02
CA LEU A 416 43.53 -8.55 -17.80
C LEU A 416 44.40 -7.31 -17.98
N GLN A 417 45.66 -7.47 -18.38
CA GLN A 417 46.62 -6.36 -18.34
C GLN A 417 46.19 -5.20 -19.24
N ASN A 418 45.87 -5.49 -20.51
CA ASN A 418 45.44 -4.48 -21.47
C ASN A 418 44.10 -3.86 -21.06
N LYS A 419 43.17 -4.66 -20.51
CA LYS A 419 41.88 -4.20 -20.00
C LYS A 419 42.02 -3.22 -18.85
N LEU A 420 42.76 -3.58 -17.80
CA LEU A 420 42.97 -2.73 -16.62
C LEU A 420 43.71 -1.42 -16.94
N HIS A 421 44.56 -1.41 -17.96
CA HIS A 421 45.21 -0.19 -18.47
C HIS A 421 44.29 0.68 -19.35
N ARG A 422 43.19 0.12 -19.85
CA ARG A 422 42.20 0.81 -20.69
C ARG A 422 41.02 1.27 -19.85
N CYS A 423 40.27 0.33 -19.29
CA CYS A 423 39.21 0.57 -18.33
C CYS A 423 38.98 -0.69 -17.48
N ALA A 424 39.15 -0.58 -16.16
CA ALA A 424 38.78 -1.65 -15.25
C ALA A 424 37.26 -1.79 -15.16
N GLY A 425 36.77 -3.02 -14.98
CA GLY A 425 35.36 -3.33 -14.76
C GLY A 425 35.17 -4.53 -13.82
N PRO A 426 34.02 -4.69 -13.16
CA PRO A 426 33.77 -5.80 -12.23
C PRO A 426 34.08 -7.20 -12.81
N GLU A 427 33.94 -7.37 -14.12
CA GLU A 427 34.28 -8.60 -14.86
C GLU A 427 35.78 -8.99 -14.76
N ASP A 428 36.67 -8.03 -14.52
CA ASP A 428 38.11 -8.29 -14.38
C ASP A 428 38.40 -9.10 -13.11
N LEU A 429 37.59 -8.93 -12.06
CA LEU A 429 37.72 -9.72 -10.83
C LEU A 429 37.34 -11.19 -11.08
N ALA A 430 36.28 -11.44 -11.84
CA ALA A 430 35.90 -12.80 -12.24
C ALA A 430 36.98 -13.44 -13.12
N THR A 431 37.52 -12.69 -14.08
CA THR A 431 38.62 -13.12 -14.95
C THR A 431 39.89 -13.45 -14.14
N SER A 432 40.25 -12.59 -13.19
CA SER A 432 41.38 -12.81 -12.29
C SER A 432 41.19 -14.04 -11.40
N THR A 433 39.96 -14.27 -10.90
CA THR A 433 39.63 -15.45 -10.10
C THR A 433 39.78 -16.74 -10.91
N ALA A 434 39.29 -16.76 -12.16
CA ALA A 434 39.41 -17.91 -13.05
C ALA A 434 40.87 -18.24 -13.37
N LEU A 435 41.69 -17.22 -13.66
CA LEU A 435 43.12 -17.38 -13.89
C LEU A 435 43.84 -17.87 -12.63
N LEU A 436 43.51 -17.33 -11.45
CA LEU A 436 44.09 -17.80 -10.19
C LEU A 436 43.78 -19.28 -9.95
N LYS A 437 42.54 -19.71 -10.19
CA LYS A 437 42.13 -21.12 -10.08
C LYS A 437 42.91 -22.01 -11.06
N LYS A 438 43.12 -21.55 -12.29
CA LYS A 438 43.89 -22.27 -13.32
C LYS A 438 45.36 -22.45 -12.91
N ILE A 439 46.02 -21.39 -12.44
CA ILE A 439 47.46 -21.44 -12.09
C ILE A 439 47.75 -22.09 -10.73
N THR A 440 46.72 -22.30 -9.91
CA THR A 440 46.83 -22.97 -8.60
C THR A 440 46.28 -24.39 -8.60
N ALA A 441 45.88 -24.92 -9.76
CA ALA A 441 45.42 -26.31 -9.87
C ALA A 441 46.56 -27.30 -9.51
N PRO A 442 46.24 -28.47 -8.93
CA PRO A 442 47.24 -29.43 -8.42
C PRO A 442 48.35 -29.81 -9.42
N ASP A 443 48.05 -29.81 -10.73
CA ASP A 443 48.96 -30.21 -11.80
C ASP A 443 49.44 -29.04 -12.68
N ALA A 444 49.26 -27.79 -12.23
CA ALA A 444 49.50 -26.61 -13.05
C ALA A 444 51.00 -26.34 -13.36
N GLY A 445 51.91 -26.81 -12.50
CA GLY A 445 53.36 -26.81 -12.76
C GLY A 445 54.05 -25.43 -12.83
N TYR A 446 53.40 -24.35 -12.38
CA TYR A 446 53.96 -22.99 -12.42
C TYR A 446 54.89 -22.67 -11.24
N SER A 447 55.80 -21.70 -11.41
CA SER A 447 56.77 -21.32 -10.37
C SER A 447 56.07 -20.74 -9.12
N PRO A 448 56.53 -21.07 -7.90
CA PRO A 448 55.96 -20.52 -6.66
C PRO A 448 55.98 -18.99 -6.61
N ASP A 449 57.01 -18.37 -7.18
CA ASP A 449 57.17 -16.90 -7.22
C ASP A 449 56.13 -16.24 -8.12
N PHE A 450 55.86 -16.79 -9.31
CA PHE A 450 54.80 -16.31 -10.19
C PHE A 450 53.43 -16.41 -9.52
N VAL A 451 53.12 -17.57 -8.92
CA VAL A 451 51.84 -17.79 -8.23
C VAL A 451 51.69 -16.81 -7.06
N LYS A 452 52.76 -16.55 -6.30
CA LYS A 452 52.77 -15.58 -5.21
C LYS A 452 52.52 -14.15 -5.70
N GLU A 453 53.15 -13.73 -6.79
CA GLU A 453 52.92 -12.41 -7.38
C GLU A 453 51.50 -12.26 -7.92
N PHE A 454 50.96 -13.28 -8.60
CA PHE A 454 49.58 -13.24 -9.11
C PHE A 454 48.56 -13.21 -7.97
N LYS A 455 48.79 -13.96 -6.88
CA LYS A 455 47.99 -13.85 -5.65
C LYS A 455 48.03 -12.44 -5.07
N GLY A 456 49.20 -11.80 -5.05
CA GLY A 456 49.37 -10.41 -4.63
C GLY A 456 48.55 -9.44 -5.49
N PHE A 457 48.63 -9.58 -6.81
CA PHE A 457 47.84 -8.78 -7.75
C PHE A 457 46.32 -9.01 -7.58
N HIS A 458 45.89 -10.26 -7.46
CA HIS A 458 44.48 -10.58 -7.23
C HIS A 458 43.94 -9.95 -5.93
N LYS A 459 44.76 -9.91 -4.86
CA LYS A 459 44.41 -9.24 -3.60
C LYS A 459 44.30 -7.71 -3.75
N GLU A 460 45.16 -7.10 -4.55
CA GLU A 460 45.06 -5.68 -4.90
C GLU A 460 43.77 -5.39 -5.70
N LEU A 461 43.42 -6.28 -6.64
CA LEU A 461 42.20 -6.16 -7.43
C LEU A 461 40.93 -6.33 -6.59
N LYS A 462 40.90 -7.31 -5.67
CA LYS A 462 39.81 -7.47 -4.69
C LYS A 462 39.63 -6.21 -3.83
N GLU A 463 40.73 -5.59 -3.40
CA GLU A 463 40.65 -4.33 -2.64
C GLU A 463 40.03 -3.22 -3.48
N PHE A 464 40.45 -3.08 -4.74
CA PHE A 464 39.92 -2.05 -5.64
C PHE A 464 38.40 -2.17 -5.86
N PHE A 465 37.85 -3.38 -5.94
CA PHE A 465 36.40 -3.61 -6.08
C PHE A 465 35.65 -3.75 -4.76
N ASN A 466 36.27 -3.43 -3.61
CA ASN A 466 35.71 -3.65 -2.27
C ASN A 466 35.22 -5.11 -2.01
N ALA A 467 35.80 -6.08 -2.71
CA ALA A 467 35.43 -7.50 -2.69
C ALA A 467 36.30 -8.34 -1.74
N ARG A 468 36.97 -7.70 -0.77
CA ARG A 468 37.72 -8.41 0.29
C ARG A 468 36.76 -9.17 1.20
N SER A 469 37.18 -10.33 1.71
CA SER A 469 36.42 -11.00 2.78
C SER A 469 36.49 -10.18 4.06
N LEU A 470 35.52 -10.37 4.95
CA LEU A 470 35.52 -9.73 6.28
C LEU A 470 36.85 -9.97 7.03
N GLU A 471 37.38 -11.19 6.96
CA GLU A 471 38.66 -11.55 7.60
C GLU A 471 39.84 -10.76 7.01
N GLU A 472 39.93 -10.66 5.69
CA GLU A 472 40.96 -9.87 5.01
C GLU A 472 40.87 -8.38 5.40
N GLN A 473 39.66 -7.84 5.56
CA GLN A 473 39.42 -6.46 5.99
C GLN A 473 39.87 -6.22 7.43
N LEU A 474 39.49 -7.10 8.35
CA LEU A 474 39.84 -7.03 9.77
C LEU A 474 41.34 -7.17 10.00
N GLU A 475 42.00 -8.15 9.37
CA GLU A 475 43.46 -8.28 9.44
C GLU A 475 44.19 -7.06 8.88
N ALA A 476 43.66 -6.44 7.82
CA ALA A 476 44.25 -5.22 7.27
C ALA A 476 44.20 -4.08 8.30
N MET A 477 43.09 -3.93 9.02
CA MET A 477 42.97 -2.95 10.11
C MET A 477 43.96 -3.22 11.26
N LEU A 478 44.19 -4.50 11.61
CA LEU A 478 45.20 -4.88 12.60
C LEU A 478 46.62 -4.49 12.18
N ARG A 479 46.98 -4.74 10.91
CA ARG A 479 48.29 -4.37 10.36
C ARG A 479 48.48 -2.85 10.28
N GLU A 480 47.41 -2.10 10.06
CA GLU A 480 47.44 -0.64 9.94
C GLU A 480 47.61 0.08 11.30
N GLY A 481 47.23 -0.57 12.42
CA GLY A 481 47.63 -0.36 13.84
C GLY A 481 47.57 1.06 14.45
N SER A 482 48.12 2.05 13.76
CA SER A 482 48.25 3.46 14.13
C SER A 482 46.98 4.31 13.96
N THR A 483 45.95 3.80 13.29
CA THR A 483 44.74 4.55 12.89
C THR A 483 43.49 4.24 13.70
N HIS A 484 43.54 3.28 14.62
CA HIS A 484 42.39 2.84 15.41
C HIS A 484 42.72 2.82 16.91
N ASN A 485 41.75 3.17 17.76
CA ASN A 485 41.90 3.05 19.22
C ASN A 485 42.26 1.61 19.61
N SER A 486 43.20 1.46 20.56
CA SER A 486 43.69 0.20 21.12
C SER A 486 42.57 -0.79 21.43
N HIS A 487 41.47 -0.30 22.01
CA HIS A 487 40.30 -1.14 22.33
C HIS A 487 39.64 -1.78 21.10
N THR A 488 39.54 -1.07 19.98
CA THR A 488 38.96 -1.62 18.75
C THR A 488 39.84 -2.72 18.17
N LEU A 489 41.16 -2.53 18.16
CA LEU A 489 42.10 -3.55 17.68
C LEU A 489 42.04 -4.82 18.56
N GLU A 490 41.91 -4.65 19.87
CA GLU A 490 41.71 -5.76 20.81
C GLU A 490 40.42 -6.53 20.50
N LEU A 491 39.30 -5.84 20.23
CA LEU A 491 38.04 -6.48 19.85
C LEU A 491 38.15 -7.24 18.53
N ILE A 492 38.87 -6.69 17.54
CA ILE A 492 39.11 -7.37 16.26
C ILE A 492 39.87 -8.67 16.48
N HIS A 493 40.96 -8.63 17.27
CA HIS A 493 41.71 -9.84 17.62
C HIS A 493 40.84 -10.89 18.31
N LYS A 494 40.08 -10.49 19.34
CA LYS A 494 39.15 -11.39 20.04
C LYS A 494 38.13 -12.01 19.11
N PHE A 495 37.55 -11.23 18.20
CA PHE A 495 36.56 -11.72 17.24
C PHE A 495 37.16 -12.75 16.28
N LEU A 496 38.35 -12.48 15.72
CA LEU A 496 39.03 -13.42 14.82
C LEU A 496 39.37 -14.74 15.53
N GLU A 497 39.87 -14.68 16.78
CA GLU A 497 40.11 -15.88 17.58
C GLU A 497 38.82 -16.64 17.91
N ALA A 498 37.73 -15.93 18.24
CA ALA A 498 36.44 -16.54 18.52
C ALA A 498 35.86 -17.24 17.28
N LYS A 499 35.99 -16.61 16.10
CA LYS A 499 35.56 -17.18 14.81
C LYS A 499 36.24 -18.52 14.51
N GLU A 500 37.53 -18.66 14.80
CA GLU A 500 38.27 -19.92 14.59
C GLU A 500 37.83 -21.03 15.54
N LYS A 501 37.42 -20.68 16.76
CA LYS A 501 37.08 -21.63 17.84
C LYS A 501 35.59 -21.95 17.92
N ALA A 502 34.75 -21.33 17.10
CA ALA A 502 33.29 -21.37 17.24
C ALA A 502 32.70 -22.74 16.85
N HIS A 503 32.62 -23.66 17.80
CA HIS A 503 32.08 -25.01 17.60
C HIS A 503 30.89 -25.33 18.50
N THR A 504 30.79 -24.65 19.64
CA THR A 504 29.68 -24.76 20.59
C THR A 504 28.72 -23.57 20.49
N PRO A 505 27.47 -23.70 20.98
CA PRO A 505 26.54 -22.57 21.02
C PRO A 505 27.08 -21.37 21.80
N ASP A 506 27.75 -21.58 22.93
CA ASP A 506 28.29 -20.47 23.76
C ASP A 506 29.45 -19.75 23.07
N GLU A 507 30.33 -20.47 22.36
CA GLU A 507 31.41 -19.86 21.57
C GLU A 507 30.85 -19.06 20.39
N LEU A 508 29.82 -19.58 19.71
CA LEU A 508 29.15 -18.86 18.62
C LEU A 508 28.42 -17.60 19.13
N VAL A 509 27.77 -17.66 20.29
CA VAL A 509 27.18 -16.49 20.96
C VAL A 509 28.28 -15.47 21.26
N THR A 510 29.40 -15.91 21.83
CA THR A 510 30.55 -15.03 22.13
C THR A 510 31.06 -14.35 20.86
N GLY A 511 31.18 -15.09 19.76
CA GLY A 511 31.52 -14.54 18.45
C GLY A 511 30.51 -13.49 17.97
N PHE A 512 29.22 -13.73 18.17
CA PHE A 512 28.16 -12.80 17.79
C PHE A 512 28.14 -11.55 18.68
N GLU A 513 28.44 -11.67 19.97
CA GLU A 513 28.61 -10.53 20.89
C GLU A 513 29.78 -9.65 20.44
N LEU A 514 30.95 -10.24 20.18
CA LEU A 514 32.12 -9.52 19.71
C LEU A 514 31.86 -8.83 18.37
N LEU A 515 31.15 -9.49 17.45
CA LEU A 515 30.71 -8.91 16.18
C LEU A 515 29.82 -7.68 16.42
N THR A 516 28.83 -7.79 17.30
CA THR A 516 27.87 -6.73 17.58
C THR A 516 28.56 -5.54 18.26
N MET A 517 29.49 -5.79 19.19
CA MET A 517 30.34 -4.78 19.80
C MET A 517 31.19 -4.05 18.75
N LEU A 518 31.80 -4.78 17.80
CA LEU A 518 32.56 -4.19 16.71
C LEU A 518 31.70 -3.29 15.83
N ARG A 519 30.50 -3.74 15.43
CA ARG A 519 29.56 -2.94 14.66
C ARG A 519 29.12 -1.67 15.39
N SER A 520 28.83 -1.77 16.68
CA SER A 520 28.51 -0.61 17.52
C SER A 520 29.65 0.42 17.55
N GLN A 521 30.89 -0.04 17.75
CA GLN A 521 32.08 0.82 17.69
C GLN A 521 32.29 1.46 16.31
N PHE A 522 32.04 0.71 15.23
CA PHE A 522 32.16 1.25 13.87
C PHE A 522 31.06 2.24 13.56
N SER A 523 29.82 1.98 13.97
CA SER A 523 28.69 2.90 13.79
C SER A 523 28.92 4.25 14.48
N GLU A 524 29.56 4.28 15.66
CA GLU A 524 29.94 5.53 16.30
C GLU A 524 31.07 6.24 15.54
N LYS A 525 32.13 5.52 15.16
CA LYS A 525 33.24 6.11 14.40
C LYS A 525 32.85 6.63 13.03
N LEU A 526 31.88 6.00 12.37
CA LEU A 526 31.37 6.42 11.06
C LEU A 526 30.68 7.80 11.10
N LYS A 527 30.31 8.29 12.30
CA LYS A 527 29.81 9.68 12.47
C LYS A 527 30.93 10.72 12.36
N GLU A 528 32.18 10.33 12.59
CA GLU A 528 33.35 11.21 12.65
C GLU A 528 34.31 11.02 11.47
N GLU A 529 34.46 9.78 10.98
CA GLU A 529 35.43 9.40 9.96
C GLU A 529 34.86 9.53 8.54
N THR A 530 35.55 10.29 7.70
CA THR A 530 35.18 10.51 6.28
C THR A 530 36.27 10.00 5.34
N GLY A 531 36.02 10.10 4.03
CA GLY A 531 36.99 9.69 3.01
C GLY A 531 37.34 8.21 3.08
N SER A 532 38.59 7.87 2.73
CA SER A 532 39.00 6.47 2.54
C SER A 532 38.94 5.65 3.83
N LYS A 533 39.21 6.27 4.99
CA LYS A 533 39.06 5.60 6.30
C LYS A 533 37.60 5.27 6.59
N GLY A 534 36.70 6.24 6.35
CA GLY A 534 35.25 6.06 6.45
C GLY A 534 34.75 4.92 5.55
N GLN A 535 35.18 4.86 4.27
CA GLN A 535 34.80 3.76 3.37
C GLN A 535 35.26 2.39 3.89
N LYS A 536 36.50 2.28 4.36
CA LYS A 536 36.99 1.02 4.95
C LYS A 536 36.12 0.59 6.14
N LEU A 537 35.82 1.50 7.07
CA LEU A 537 34.96 1.22 8.22
C LEU A 537 33.55 0.80 7.79
N GLN A 538 32.97 1.49 6.81
CA GLN A 538 31.63 1.20 6.30
C GLN A 538 31.56 -0.20 5.65
N MET A 539 32.58 -0.57 4.87
CA MET A 539 32.65 -1.88 4.23
C MET A 539 32.86 -3.00 5.25
N THR A 540 33.68 -2.76 6.27
CA THR A 540 33.84 -3.74 7.35
C THR A 540 32.57 -3.89 8.19
N ASP A 541 31.83 -2.81 8.48
CA ASP A 541 30.53 -2.88 9.16
C ASP A 541 29.49 -3.68 8.36
N ILE A 542 29.38 -3.43 7.05
CA ILE A 542 28.49 -4.22 6.18
C ILE A 542 28.95 -5.68 6.13
N GLY A 543 30.25 -5.95 6.07
CA GLY A 543 30.78 -7.31 6.13
C GLY A 543 30.47 -8.03 7.45
N LEU A 544 30.46 -7.31 8.58
CA LEU A 544 30.02 -7.84 9.88
C LEU A 544 28.51 -8.11 9.89
N GLU A 545 27.70 -7.21 9.33
CA GLU A 545 26.26 -7.42 9.15
C GLU A 545 25.98 -8.70 8.35
N ASP A 546 26.64 -8.88 7.19
CA ASP A 546 26.48 -10.08 6.37
C ASP A 546 26.95 -11.34 7.11
N PHE A 547 28.02 -11.25 7.90
CA PHE A 547 28.52 -12.39 8.68
C PHE A 547 27.61 -12.75 9.87
N SER A 548 26.79 -11.82 10.36
CA SER A 548 25.80 -12.12 11.41
C SER A 548 24.78 -13.18 10.95
N PHE A 549 24.43 -13.19 9.65
CA PHE A 549 23.61 -14.25 9.04
C PHE A 549 24.26 -15.63 9.19
N VAL A 550 25.58 -15.71 8.97
CA VAL A 550 26.33 -16.97 9.03
C VAL A 550 26.35 -17.50 10.46
N LEU A 551 26.69 -16.66 11.44
CA LEU A 551 26.70 -17.04 12.85
C LEU A 551 25.33 -17.51 13.32
N LEU A 552 24.28 -16.74 13.02
CA LEU A 552 22.92 -17.10 13.42
C LEU A 552 22.45 -18.39 12.74
N SER A 553 22.79 -18.60 11.47
CA SER A 553 22.47 -19.85 10.76
C SER A 553 23.18 -21.06 11.39
N GLN A 554 24.45 -20.93 11.80
CA GLN A 554 25.19 -22.01 12.46
C GLN A 554 24.57 -22.33 13.83
N LEU A 555 24.22 -21.30 14.60
CA LEU A 555 23.54 -21.45 15.89
C LEU A 555 22.19 -22.16 15.76
N ILE A 556 21.35 -21.76 14.80
CA ILE A 556 20.06 -22.40 14.54
C ILE A 556 20.24 -23.88 14.20
N ASN A 557 21.18 -24.20 13.31
CA ASN A 557 21.48 -25.59 12.96
C ASN A 557 21.91 -26.43 14.17
N LEU A 558 22.67 -25.85 15.11
CA LEU A 558 23.02 -26.53 16.36
C LEU A 558 21.80 -26.72 17.27
N PHE A 559 20.93 -25.72 17.40
CA PHE A 559 19.69 -25.86 18.17
C PHE A 559 18.78 -26.94 17.61
N ASP A 560 18.67 -27.05 16.28
CA ASP A 560 17.91 -28.12 15.62
C ASP A 560 18.57 -29.50 15.82
N ALA A 561 19.90 -29.59 15.77
CA ALA A 561 20.64 -30.84 15.95
C ALA A 561 20.61 -31.37 17.39
N LEU A 562 20.47 -30.50 18.40
CA LEU A 562 20.44 -30.86 19.82
C LEU A 562 19.12 -31.54 20.26
N GLY A 563 18.15 -31.71 19.36
CA GLY A 563 16.93 -32.47 19.61
C GLY A 563 15.79 -31.63 20.21
N LYS A 564 14.96 -32.25 21.06
CA LYS A 564 13.65 -31.67 21.46
C LYS A 564 13.74 -30.41 22.32
N GLU A 565 14.83 -30.11 23.04
CA GLU A 565 14.89 -28.96 23.96
C GLU A 565 15.86 -27.87 23.50
N ILE A 566 15.34 -26.65 23.31
CA ILE A 566 16.15 -25.47 22.99
C ILE A 566 16.97 -25.03 24.20
N ASN A 567 18.24 -24.67 23.97
CA ASN A 567 19.05 -24.02 24.99
C ASN A 567 18.65 -22.54 25.10
N TRP A 568 17.78 -22.23 26.06
CA TRP A 568 17.14 -20.91 26.19
C TRP A 568 18.12 -19.74 26.34
N SER A 569 19.20 -19.89 27.11
CA SER A 569 20.09 -18.76 27.39
C SER A 569 20.84 -18.29 26.13
N PRO A 570 21.56 -19.17 25.40
CA PRO A 570 22.13 -18.84 24.10
C PRO A 570 21.08 -18.37 23.09
N ALA A 571 19.93 -19.04 22.98
CA ALA A 571 18.91 -18.70 21.99
C ALA A 571 18.34 -17.29 22.20
N LEU A 572 18.02 -16.92 23.44
CA LEU A 572 17.50 -15.59 23.76
C LEU A 572 18.56 -14.51 23.58
N ARG A 573 19.81 -14.78 23.97
CA ARG A 573 20.90 -13.83 23.76
C ARG A 573 21.18 -13.62 22.27
N CYS A 574 21.10 -14.66 21.45
CA CYS A 574 21.25 -14.54 20.00
C CYS A 574 20.12 -13.74 19.37
N LEU A 575 18.87 -13.92 19.82
CA LEU A 575 17.75 -13.11 19.35
C LEU A 575 17.97 -11.63 19.71
N GLU A 576 18.36 -11.34 20.95
CA GLU A 576 18.69 -9.98 21.44
C GLU A 576 19.76 -9.33 20.54
N LEU A 577 20.89 -10.02 20.30
CA LEU A 577 21.95 -9.55 19.42
C LEU A 577 21.48 -9.36 17.98
N ALA A 578 20.65 -10.25 17.46
CA ALA A 578 20.14 -10.12 16.09
C ALA A 578 19.25 -8.88 15.93
N ILE A 579 18.39 -8.57 16.91
CA ILE A 579 17.59 -7.34 16.91
C ILE A 579 18.49 -6.10 17.02
N GLU A 580 19.51 -6.13 17.88
CA GLU A 580 20.51 -5.05 17.98
C GLU A 580 21.22 -4.82 16.63
N ASN A 581 21.56 -5.88 15.91
CA ASN A 581 22.19 -5.78 14.60
C ASN A 581 21.25 -5.15 13.55
N LEU A 582 19.94 -5.38 13.62
CA LEU A 582 18.95 -4.69 12.76
C LEU A 582 18.87 -3.19 13.09
N ARG A 583 18.91 -2.85 14.38
CA ARG A 583 18.96 -1.44 14.84
C ARG A 583 20.21 -0.74 14.35
N LEU A 584 21.38 -1.38 14.45
CA LEU A 584 22.65 -0.83 13.97
C LEU A 584 22.64 -0.58 12.45
N SER A 585 21.84 -1.34 11.70
CA SER A 585 21.60 -1.11 10.28
C SER A 585 20.60 0.03 9.99
N GLY A 586 20.02 0.64 11.03
CA GLY A 586 19.08 1.75 10.92
C GLY A 586 17.63 1.35 10.67
N PHE A 587 17.28 0.08 10.83
CA PHE A 587 15.91 -0.40 10.62
C PHE A 587 15.07 -0.28 11.90
N ASP A 588 13.91 0.39 11.81
CA ASP A 588 12.90 0.60 12.88
C ASP A 588 13.50 0.74 14.29
N THR A 589 14.40 1.71 14.43
CA THR A 589 15.33 1.78 15.57
C THR A 589 14.63 1.88 16.93
N LYS A 590 13.46 2.52 16.99
CA LYS A 590 12.68 2.65 18.24
C LYS A 590 12.06 1.32 18.66
N GLU A 591 11.48 0.56 17.73
CA GLU A 591 10.92 -0.76 18.02
C GLU A 591 12.01 -1.75 18.42
N CYS A 592 13.14 -1.75 17.71
CA CYS A 592 14.30 -2.57 18.09
C CYS A 592 14.78 -2.25 19.51
N GLN A 593 14.92 -0.98 19.88
CA GLN A 593 15.34 -0.57 21.24
C GLN A 593 14.39 -1.08 22.33
N ALA A 594 13.07 -1.00 22.08
CA ALA A 594 12.08 -1.49 23.02
C ALA A 594 12.16 -3.02 23.19
N ILE A 595 12.27 -3.76 22.09
CA ILE A 595 12.42 -5.22 22.09
C ILE A 595 13.74 -5.64 22.76
N GLU A 596 14.85 -4.95 22.48
CA GLU A 596 16.15 -5.18 23.13
C GLU A 596 16.02 -5.04 24.66
N SER A 597 15.42 -3.95 25.12
CA SER A 597 15.21 -3.68 26.56
C SER A 597 14.34 -4.75 27.22
N GLU A 598 13.31 -5.23 26.52
CA GLU A 598 12.45 -6.31 26.97
C GLU A 598 13.17 -7.66 27.04
N LEU A 599 13.84 -8.07 25.96
CA LEU A 599 14.59 -9.33 25.92
C LEU A 599 15.66 -9.37 27.00
N GLU A 600 16.38 -8.27 27.21
CA GLU A 600 17.36 -8.15 28.29
C GLU A 600 16.69 -8.32 29.66
N ALA A 601 15.57 -7.63 29.91
CA ALA A 601 14.83 -7.73 31.17
C ALA A 601 14.29 -9.14 31.43
N TRP A 602 13.73 -9.80 30.41
CA TRP A 602 13.12 -11.14 30.55
C TRP A 602 14.15 -12.25 30.66
N ARG A 603 15.31 -12.10 30.01
CA ARG A 603 16.41 -13.06 30.08
C ARG A 603 16.99 -13.13 31.50
N ARG A 604 17.06 -12.00 32.21
CA ARG A 604 17.53 -11.95 33.61
C ARG A 604 16.57 -12.71 34.53
N GLY A 605 17.00 -13.86 35.03
CA GLY A 605 16.20 -14.70 35.92
C GLY A 605 15.08 -15.48 35.22
N PHE A 606 15.19 -15.67 33.89
CA PHE A 606 14.25 -16.47 33.12
C PHE A 606 14.15 -17.91 33.66
N LYS A 607 12.93 -18.44 33.70
CA LYS A 607 12.63 -19.79 34.17
C LYS A 607 11.71 -20.46 33.16
N HIS A 608 12.26 -21.33 32.33
CA HIS A 608 11.54 -21.98 31.23
C HIS A 608 10.43 -22.96 31.67
N ARG A 609 10.27 -23.22 32.97
CA ARG A 609 9.16 -24.00 33.54
C ARG A 609 8.08 -23.12 34.19
N ASP A 610 8.35 -21.83 34.31
CA ASP A 610 7.38 -20.87 34.83
C ASP A 610 6.50 -20.41 33.66
N ARG A 611 5.20 -20.74 33.75
CA ARG A 611 4.24 -20.43 32.69
C ARG A 611 4.14 -18.93 32.44
N GLU A 612 4.20 -18.10 33.49
CA GLU A 612 4.10 -16.64 33.38
C GLU A 612 5.32 -16.07 32.64
N HIS A 613 6.52 -16.55 32.97
CA HIS A 613 7.75 -16.15 32.27
C HIS A 613 7.69 -16.50 30.78
N LEU A 614 7.15 -17.68 30.43
CA LEU A 614 7.01 -18.13 29.04
C LEU A 614 6.00 -17.28 28.25
N ILE A 615 4.82 -16.99 28.79
CA ILE A 615 3.81 -16.18 28.09
C ILE A 615 4.23 -14.70 27.99
N ARG A 616 4.99 -14.19 28.96
CA ARG A 616 5.58 -12.84 28.87
C ARG A 616 6.64 -12.78 27.77
N LEU A 617 7.50 -13.78 27.70
CA LEU A 617 8.48 -13.91 26.63
C LEU A 617 7.81 -14.09 25.26
N LYS A 618 6.71 -14.87 25.18
CA LYS A 618 5.92 -15.04 23.95
C LYS A 618 5.53 -13.68 23.36
N ALA A 619 5.01 -12.77 24.20
CA ALA A 619 4.56 -11.45 23.77
C ALA A 619 5.69 -10.64 23.11
N THR A 620 6.89 -10.62 23.69
CA THR A 620 8.06 -9.96 23.09
C THR A 620 8.54 -10.67 21.81
N ILE A 621 8.50 -12.00 21.75
CA ILE A 621 8.88 -12.75 20.53
C ILE A 621 7.87 -12.54 19.39
N ASP A 622 6.58 -12.39 19.71
CA ASP A 622 5.57 -12.00 18.73
C ASP A 622 5.81 -10.59 18.16
N ARG A 623 6.38 -9.66 18.96
CA ARG A 623 6.88 -8.38 18.43
C ARG A 623 8.08 -8.57 17.50
N CYS A 624 9.05 -9.42 17.87
CA CYS A 624 10.17 -9.75 16.98
C CYS A 624 9.68 -10.32 15.63
N ARG A 625 8.63 -11.16 15.67
CA ARG A 625 8.02 -11.75 14.47
C ARG A 625 7.44 -10.65 13.57
N ARG A 626 6.65 -9.75 14.14
CA ARG A 626 6.09 -8.60 13.39
C ARG A 626 7.19 -7.70 12.84
N LEU A 627 8.25 -7.42 13.59
CA LEU A 627 9.39 -6.63 13.11
C LEU A 627 10.03 -7.26 11.86
N ALA A 628 10.23 -8.59 11.87
CA ALA A 628 10.76 -9.32 10.71
C ALA A 628 9.79 -9.29 9.50
N GLU A 629 8.48 -9.39 9.75
CA GLU A 629 7.45 -9.24 8.71
C GLU A 629 7.44 -7.82 8.12
N VAL A 630 7.53 -6.78 8.95
CA VAL A 630 7.61 -5.37 8.51
C VAL A 630 8.81 -5.15 7.61
N TYR A 631 9.96 -5.75 7.93
CA TYR A 631 11.15 -5.69 7.06
C TYR A 631 10.87 -6.30 5.68
N CYS A 632 10.32 -7.51 5.65
CA CYS A 632 10.03 -8.22 4.40
C CYS A 632 9.01 -7.45 3.56
N ASN A 633 7.93 -6.98 4.19
CA ASN A 633 6.89 -6.18 3.54
C ASN A 633 7.45 -4.86 3.00
N ARG A 634 8.38 -4.22 3.70
CA ARG A 634 9.02 -2.98 3.23
C ARG A 634 9.87 -3.22 1.98
N ILE A 635 10.62 -4.33 1.90
CA ILE A 635 11.33 -4.73 0.67
C ILE A 635 10.35 -5.01 -0.47
N LEU A 636 9.30 -5.81 -0.20
CA LEU A 636 8.30 -6.19 -1.20
C LEU A 636 7.43 -5.02 -1.66
N ALA A 637 7.26 -3.98 -0.84
CA ALA A 637 6.57 -2.75 -1.24
C ALA A 637 7.46 -1.81 -2.06
N LEU A 638 8.76 -1.74 -1.74
CA LEU A 638 9.65 -0.75 -2.35
C LEU A 638 10.28 -1.21 -3.67
N PHE A 639 10.73 -2.46 -3.76
CA PHE A 639 11.62 -2.91 -4.84
C PHE A 639 10.96 -3.58 -6.05
N PRO A 640 9.97 -4.50 -5.94
CA PRO A 640 9.54 -5.35 -7.07
C PRO A 640 9.19 -4.60 -8.35
N GLU A 641 8.30 -3.59 -8.26
CA GLU A 641 7.91 -2.77 -9.42
C GLU A 641 9.11 -2.03 -10.03
N LYS A 642 10.00 -1.50 -9.19
CA LYS A 642 11.17 -0.71 -9.62
C LYS A 642 12.24 -1.57 -10.25
N VAL A 643 12.46 -2.77 -9.71
CA VAL A 643 13.36 -3.79 -10.28
C VAL A 643 12.82 -4.27 -11.63
N GLU A 644 11.51 -4.50 -11.74
CA GLU A 644 10.87 -4.88 -12.99
C GLU A 644 11.01 -3.77 -14.04
N ARG A 645 10.61 -2.55 -13.70
CA ARG A 645 10.67 -1.39 -14.61
C ARG A 645 12.10 -1.10 -15.08
N LEU A 646 13.07 -1.05 -14.17
CA LEU A 646 14.46 -0.75 -14.51
C LEU A 646 15.15 -1.94 -15.20
N GLY A 647 14.93 -3.17 -14.71
CA GLY A 647 15.49 -4.38 -15.29
C GLY A 647 15.03 -4.60 -16.73
N GLN A 648 13.75 -4.37 -17.03
CA GLN A 648 13.21 -4.42 -18.40
C GLN A 648 13.84 -3.34 -19.29
N ALA A 649 13.96 -2.10 -18.79
CA ALA A 649 14.57 -1.00 -19.53
C ALA A 649 16.06 -1.24 -19.86
N LEU A 650 16.75 -2.02 -19.03
CA LEU A 650 18.17 -2.38 -19.19
C LEU A 650 18.39 -3.73 -19.89
N GLY A 651 17.33 -4.47 -20.22
CA GLY A 651 17.43 -5.78 -20.87
C GLY A 651 17.98 -6.89 -19.97
N VAL A 652 17.82 -6.78 -18.65
CA VAL A 652 18.22 -7.81 -17.69
C VAL A 652 17.31 -9.04 -17.82
N ASP A 653 17.88 -10.24 -17.64
CA ASP A 653 17.16 -11.50 -17.73
C ASP A 653 15.92 -11.54 -16.79
N ARG A 654 14.79 -12.02 -17.33
CA ARG A 654 13.49 -12.01 -16.62
C ARG A 654 13.51 -12.85 -15.34
N HIS A 655 14.26 -13.96 -15.33
CA HIS A 655 14.39 -14.78 -14.12
C HIS A 655 15.16 -14.03 -13.03
N LYS A 656 16.22 -13.30 -13.39
CA LYS A 656 17.00 -12.45 -12.47
C LYS A 656 16.18 -11.31 -11.86
N ILE A 657 15.33 -10.68 -12.66
CA ILE A 657 14.35 -9.67 -12.19
C ILE A 657 13.42 -10.29 -11.15
N LYS A 658 12.83 -11.46 -11.46
CA LYS A 658 11.84 -12.12 -10.61
C LYS A 658 12.41 -12.54 -9.24
N ILE A 659 13.63 -13.07 -9.21
CA ILE A 659 14.23 -13.58 -7.96
C ILE A 659 14.93 -12.49 -7.13
N PHE A 660 15.05 -11.25 -7.63
CA PHE A 660 15.88 -10.20 -7.00
C PHE A 660 15.55 -9.98 -5.52
N CYS A 661 14.28 -9.69 -5.21
CA CYS A 661 13.83 -9.38 -3.84
C CYS A 661 13.87 -10.62 -2.94
N GLU A 662 13.48 -11.77 -3.49
CA GLU A 662 13.51 -13.05 -2.78
C GLU A 662 14.94 -13.44 -2.38
N ALA A 663 15.91 -13.22 -3.28
CA ALA A 663 17.32 -13.46 -3.01
C ALA A 663 17.85 -12.50 -1.95
N ASP A 664 17.50 -11.21 -2.02
CA ASP A 664 17.88 -10.18 -1.02
C ASP A 664 17.42 -10.56 0.39
N ILE A 665 16.16 -10.95 0.54
CA ILE A 665 15.58 -11.34 1.82
C ILE A 665 16.26 -12.61 2.35
N ARG A 666 16.46 -13.63 1.50
CA ARG A 666 17.04 -14.92 1.93
C ARG A 666 18.50 -14.84 2.35
N SER A 667 19.27 -13.89 1.84
CA SER A 667 20.65 -13.66 2.25
C SER A 667 20.77 -12.76 3.49
N HIS A 668 19.68 -12.18 3.98
CA HIS A 668 19.71 -11.19 5.05
C HIS A 668 19.44 -11.81 6.43
N LEU A 669 19.99 -11.18 7.49
CA LEU A 669 19.84 -11.60 8.90
C LEU A 669 18.39 -11.87 9.30
N VAL A 670 17.45 -11.04 8.81
CA VAL A 670 16.00 -11.16 9.09
C VAL A 670 15.46 -12.56 8.78
N PHE A 671 15.93 -13.20 7.72
CA PHE A 671 15.49 -14.56 7.38
C PHE A 671 15.84 -15.58 8.47
N GLN A 672 17.03 -15.44 9.07
CA GLN A 672 17.46 -16.30 10.18
C GLN A 672 16.75 -15.93 11.49
N VAL A 673 16.46 -14.64 11.71
CA VAL A 673 15.62 -14.18 12.83
C VAL A 673 14.24 -14.84 12.80
N SER A 674 13.57 -14.88 11.64
CA SER A 674 12.27 -15.54 11.48
C SER A 674 12.32 -17.05 11.83
N LYS A 675 13.42 -17.74 11.48
CA LYS A 675 13.62 -19.16 11.84
C LYS A 675 13.79 -19.34 13.34
N LEU A 676 14.64 -18.54 13.99
CA LEU A 676 14.85 -18.61 15.43
C LEU A 676 13.56 -18.31 16.21
N ILE A 677 12.79 -17.30 15.78
CA ILE A 677 11.47 -16.98 16.33
C ILE A 677 10.53 -18.18 16.25
N THR A 678 10.49 -18.86 15.10
CA THR A 678 9.64 -20.06 14.92
C THR A 678 10.02 -21.16 15.90
N LEU A 679 11.32 -21.43 16.09
CA LEU A 679 11.81 -22.42 17.06
C LEU A 679 11.46 -22.05 18.51
N LEU A 680 11.61 -20.77 18.86
CA LEU A 680 11.28 -20.26 20.20
C LEU A 680 9.78 -20.34 20.48
N LEU A 681 8.91 -19.89 19.56
CA LEU A 681 7.46 -19.96 19.73
C LEU A 681 6.96 -21.41 19.84
N LYS A 682 7.49 -22.33 19.03
CA LYS A 682 7.20 -23.77 19.14
C LYS A 682 7.59 -24.32 20.52
N SER A 683 8.75 -23.92 21.03
CA SER A 683 9.22 -24.32 22.36
C SER A 683 8.34 -23.73 23.47
N ILE A 684 8.03 -22.43 23.41
CA ILE A 684 7.16 -21.75 24.38
C ILE A 684 5.81 -22.42 24.48
N ARG A 685 5.13 -22.68 23.35
CA ARG A 685 3.80 -23.33 23.34
C ARG A 685 3.84 -24.68 24.04
N ARG A 686 4.86 -25.49 23.74
CA ARG A 686 5.03 -26.81 24.36
C ARG A 686 5.23 -26.72 25.87
N PHE A 687 6.14 -25.86 26.35
CA PHE A 687 6.45 -25.77 27.78
C PHE A 687 5.36 -25.06 28.60
N ALA A 688 4.65 -24.11 28.00
CA ALA A 688 3.52 -23.42 28.64
C ALA A 688 2.19 -24.18 28.47
N ALA A 689 2.20 -25.33 27.78
CA ALA A 689 1.02 -26.12 27.42
C ALA A 689 -0.09 -25.27 26.78
N LEU A 690 0.30 -24.36 25.87
CA LEU A 690 -0.64 -23.50 25.18
C LEU A 690 -1.38 -24.30 24.11
N PRO A 691 -2.72 -24.16 24.01
CA PRO A 691 -3.47 -24.76 22.93
C PRO A 691 -3.04 -24.14 21.59
N PRO A 692 -3.24 -24.85 20.46
CA PRO A 692 -3.00 -24.29 19.14
C PRO A 692 -4.05 -23.24 18.74
N TRP A 693 -5.11 -23.10 19.55
CA TRP A 693 -6.26 -22.25 19.29
C TRP A 693 -6.50 -21.28 20.44
N ASP A 694 -6.85 -20.05 20.10
CA ASP A 694 -7.43 -19.06 21.00
C ASP A 694 -8.92 -18.97 20.69
N VAL A 695 -9.77 -19.21 21.70
CA VAL A 695 -11.23 -19.25 21.52
C VAL A 695 -11.80 -17.86 21.78
N ILE A 696 -12.40 -17.26 20.73
CA ILE A 696 -13.05 -15.95 20.82
C ILE A 696 -14.53 -16.12 21.15
N VAL A 697 -15.24 -16.92 20.35
CA VAL A 697 -16.65 -17.25 20.55
C VAL A 697 -16.83 -18.77 20.50
N PRO A 698 -17.14 -19.42 21.64
CA PRO A 698 -17.40 -20.84 21.68
C PRO A 698 -18.76 -21.18 21.06
N GLY A 699 -18.92 -22.44 20.63
CA GLY A 699 -20.16 -22.93 20.05
C GLY A 699 -19.93 -24.08 19.08
N LYS A 700 -21.03 -24.56 18.49
CA LYS A 700 -21.01 -25.64 17.50
C LYS A 700 -21.64 -25.17 16.20
N THR A 701 -20.94 -25.39 15.08
CA THR A 701 -21.39 -24.96 13.75
C THR A 701 -20.90 -25.91 12.66
N SER A 702 -21.53 -25.85 11.48
CA SER A 702 -21.04 -26.54 10.29
C SER A 702 -21.22 -25.68 9.04
N GLY A 703 -20.22 -25.69 8.17
CA GLY A 703 -20.26 -24.96 6.91
C GLY A 703 -19.11 -25.36 5.99
N ARG A 704 -19.18 -24.91 4.74
CA ARG A 704 -18.11 -25.10 3.76
C ARG A 704 -16.92 -24.20 4.08
N LEU A 705 -15.71 -24.76 4.11
CA LEU A 705 -14.50 -23.99 4.38
C LEU A 705 -14.08 -23.16 3.17
N VAL A 706 -13.95 -21.84 3.34
CA VAL A 706 -13.55 -20.88 2.30
C VAL A 706 -12.39 -20.02 2.78
N GLU A 707 -11.54 -19.53 1.87
CA GLU A 707 -10.40 -18.66 2.20
C GLU A 707 -10.69 -17.22 1.76
N ALA A 708 -10.26 -16.25 2.55
CA ALA A 708 -10.18 -14.84 2.19
C ALA A 708 -8.99 -14.17 2.89
N ALA A 709 -8.43 -13.10 2.31
CA ALA A 709 -7.34 -12.39 2.98
C ALA A 709 -7.88 -11.54 4.15
N CYS A 710 -9.00 -10.84 3.94
CA CYS A 710 -9.78 -10.17 4.98
C CYS A 710 -11.30 -10.36 4.79
N ILE A 711 -12.11 -9.86 5.75
CA ILE A 711 -13.57 -9.93 5.70
C ILE A 711 -14.14 -9.13 4.51
N ASP A 712 -13.51 -8.01 4.15
CA ASP A 712 -13.96 -7.14 3.05
C ASP A 712 -13.82 -7.78 1.66
N ASP A 713 -12.98 -8.81 1.52
CA ASP A 713 -12.84 -9.59 0.28
C ASP A 713 -13.99 -10.58 0.07
N LEU A 714 -14.81 -10.82 1.11
CA LEU A 714 -15.91 -11.76 1.03
C LEU A 714 -17.09 -11.15 0.26
N PRO A 715 -17.85 -11.94 -0.52
CA PRO A 715 -19.12 -11.49 -1.06
C PRO A 715 -20.05 -11.10 0.09
N GLY A 716 -20.87 -10.05 -0.11
CA GLY A 716 -21.78 -9.55 0.93
C GLY A 716 -22.82 -10.56 1.44
N ARG A 717 -22.98 -11.70 0.75
CA ARG A 717 -23.88 -12.81 1.10
C ARG A 717 -23.33 -14.13 0.57
N PHE A 718 -23.56 -15.20 1.34
CA PHE A 718 -23.42 -16.59 0.93
C PHE A 718 -24.79 -17.29 0.96
N ASP A 719 -25.09 -18.07 -0.09
CA ASP A 719 -26.34 -18.85 -0.17
C ASP A 719 -26.33 -20.10 0.72
N LYS A 720 -25.14 -20.54 1.15
CA LYS A 720 -24.94 -21.71 2.00
C LYS A 720 -24.06 -21.34 3.20
N ALA A 721 -24.17 -22.10 4.28
CA ALA A 721 -23.36 -21.89 5.47
C ALA A 721 -21.87 -22.05 5.16
N VAL A 722 -21.07 -21.04 5.49
CA VAL A 722 -19.61 -21.07 5.30
C VAL A 722 -18.85 -20.86 6.60
N VAL A 723 -17.72 -21.54 6.70
CA VAL A 723 -16.68 -21.25 7.68
C VAL A 723 -15.54 -20.56 6.95
N VAL A 724 -15.17 -19.36 7.39
CA VAL A 724 -14.15 -18.57 6.70
C VAL A 724 -12.80 -18.73 7.40
N LEU A 725 -11.79 -19.09 6.63
CA LEU A 725 -10.38 -19.08 7.00
C LEU A 725 -9.75 -17.78 6.52
N MET A 726 -9.21 -16.97 7.43
CA MET A 726 -8.68 -15.64 7.10
C MET A 726 -7.28 -15.41 7.64
N GLU A 727 -6.48 -14.66 6.88
CA GLU A 727 -5.13 -14.29 7.28
C GLU A 727 -5.14 -13.09 8.21
N LYS A 728 -6.01 -12.09 7.94
CA LYS A 728 -6.09 -10.80 8.66
C LYS A 728 -7.52 -10.37 8.96
N VAL A 729 -7.70 -9.64 10.08
CA VAL A 729 -8.93 -8.93 10.44
C VAL A 729 -8.56 -7.58 11.06
N GLU A 730 -9.33 -6.55 10.76
CA GLU A 730 -9.12 -5.16 11.21
C GLU A 730 -9.94 -4.81 12.46
N GLY A 731 -10.88 -5.68 12.84
CA GLY A 731 -11.73 -5.55 14.04
C GLY A 731 -12.98 -4.68 13.84
N ASP A 732 -13.06 -3.92 12.75
CA ASP A 732 -14.17 -3.01 12.42
C ASP A 732 -15.02 -3.49 11.24
N GLU A 733 -14.90 -4.74 10.82
CA GLU A 733 -15.65 -5.27 9.69
C GLU A 733 -17.06 -5.76 10.10
N ASP A 734 -17.95 -5.84 9.11
CA ASP A 734 -19.28 -6.44 9.26
C ASP A 734 -19.26 -7.87 8.72
N ILE A 735 -19.79 -8.82 9.50
CA ILE A 735 -19.76 -10.24 9.14
C ILE A 735 -20.83 -10.51 8.06
N PRO A 736 -20.46 -11.04 6.87
CA PRO A 736 -21.42 -11.31 5.80
C PRO A 736 -22.49 -12.34 6.17
N ALA A 737 -23.68 -12.19 5.59
CA ALA A 737 -24.75 -13.18 5.77
C ALA A 737 -24.34 -14.55 5.21
N GLY A 738 -24.61 -15.62 5.96
CA GLY A 738 -24.24 -17.00 5.60
C GLY A 738 -22.90 -17.47 6.18
N VAL A 739 -22.08 -16.56 6.73
CA VAL A 739 -20.95 -16.94 7.59
C VAL A 739 -21.50 -17.49 8.91
N VAL A 740 -21.04 -18.68 9.31
CA VAL A 740 -21.44 -19.35 10.55
C VAL A 740 -20.25 -19.69 11.46
N GLY A 741 -19.03 -19.59 10.93
CA GLY A 741 -17.80 -19.74 11.69
C GLY A 741 -16.61 -19.00 11.07
N MET A 742 -15.64 -18.62 11.89
CA MET A 742 -14.45 -17.87 11.49
C MET A 742 -13.20 -18.46 12.14
N ILE A 743 -12.14 -18.64 11.35
CA ILE A 743 -10.82 -19.10 11.79
C ILE A 743 -9.77 -18.10 11.30
N VAL A 744 -9.04 -17.46 12.21
CA VAL A 744 -8.09 -16.39 11.87
C VAL A 744 -6.65 -16.78 12.23
N ALA A 745 -5.67 -16.43 11.40
CA ALA A 745 -4.26 -16.84 11.55
C ALA A 745 -3.47 -16.09 12.65
N HIS A 746 -4.00 -14.99 13.17
CA HIS A 746 -3.30 -14.09 14.08
C HIS A 746 -4.20 -13.71 15.26
N GLU A 747 -3.57 -13.34 16.38
CA GLU A 747 -4.28 -12.94 17.59
C GLU A 747 -5.10 -11.67 17.36
N THR A 748 -6.31 -11.63 17.94
CA THR A 748 -7.23 -10.49 17.93
C THR A 748 -7.68 -10.20 19.36
N PRO A 749 -7.87 -8.94 19.78
CA PRO A 749 -8.45 -8.63 21.08
C PRO A 749 -9.82 -9.30 21.24
N LEU A 750 -10.02 -10.02 22.35
CA LEU A 750 -11.25 -10.78 22.62
C LEU A 750 -12.46 -9.86 22.81
N LEU A 751 -12.21 -8.62 23.22
CA LEU A 751 -13.23 -7.60 23.44
C LEU A 751 -13.25 -6.55 22.31
N SER A 752 -12.65 -6.84 21.16
CA SER A 752 -12.76 -6.01 19.95
C SER A 752 -14.19 -5.93 19.43
N HIS A 753 -14.50 -4.92 18.62
CA HIS A 753 -15.83 -4.77 18.03
C HIS A 753 -16.25 -6.00 17.21
N LEU A 754 -15.35 -6.57 16.41
CA LEU A 754 -15.60 -7.79 15.63
C LEU A 754 -15.94 -8.99 16.54
N ALA A 755 -15.18 -9.20 17.62
CA ALA A 755 -15.44 -10.29 18.56
C ALA A 755 -16.79 -10.14 19.27
N VAL A 756 -17.12 -8.92 19.71
CA VAL A 756 -18.42 -8.60 20.31
C VAL A 756 -19.56 -8.87 19.32
N ARG A 757 -19.42 -8.49 18.04
CA ARG A 757 -20.42 -8.78 17.00
C ARG A 757 -20.56 -10.27 16.72
N ALA A 758 -19.45 -10.99 16.58
CA ALA A 758 -19.47 -12.45 16.39
C ALA A 758 -20.25 -13.14 17.51
N LYS A 759 -20.08 -12.68 18.76
CA LYS A 759 -20.83 -13.20 19.92
C LYS A 759 -22.33 -12.92 19.82
N GLN A 760 -22.72 -11.70 19.45
CA GLN A 760 -24.14 -11.32 19.28
C GLN A 760 -24.81 -12.09 18.15
N GLU A 761 -24.12 -12.27 17.03
CA GLU A 761 -24.61 -13.02 15.87
C GLU A 761 -24.46 -14.54 16.01
N LYS A 762 -23.91 -15.02 17.16
CA LYS A 762 -23.66 -16.43 17.49
C LYS A 762 -22.79 -17.15 16.45
N ILE A 763 -21.78 -16.45 15.95
CA ILE A 763 -20.77 -16.97 15.02
C ILE A 763 -19.64 -17.60 15.81
N VAL A 764 -19.34 -18.88 15.57
CA VAL A 764 -18.20 -19.55 16.21
C VAL A 764 -16.91 -18.93 15.69
N PHE A 765 -16.06 -18.44 16.59
CA PHE A 765 -14.86 -17.70 16.19
C PHE A 765 -13.65 -18.17 17.00
N ILE A 766 -12.62 -18.64 16.29
CA ILE A 766 -11.35 -19.07 16.85
C ILE A 766 -10.17 -18.43 16.11
N VAL A 767 -9.06 -18.27 16.82
CA VAL A 767 -7.76 -17.91 16.27
C VAL A 767 -6.88 -19.16 16.26
N CYS A 768 -6.18 -19.42 15.16
CA CYS A 768 -5.23 -20.50 14.99
C CYS A 768 -3.83 -19.92 14.85
N GLU A 769 -3.12 -19.78 15.96
CA GLU A 769 -1.76 -19.24 15.90
C GLU A 769 -0.71 -20.27 15.47
N ASP A 770 -1.07 -21.55 15.45
CA ASP A 770 -0.20 -22.62 14.94
C ASP A 770 -0.17 -22.60 13.42
N ALA A 771 0.97 -22.16 12.87
CA ALA A 771 1.16 -22.03 11.43
C ALA A 771 1.07 -23.38 10.70
N ASP A 772 1.51 -24.48 11.33
CA ASP A 772 1.45 -25.81 10.73
C ASP A 772 -0.01 -26.28 10.68
N ARG A 773 -0.77 -26.05 11.75
CA ARG A 773 -2.21 -26.33 11.81
C ARG A 773 -3.02 -25.46 10.86
N TYR A 774 -2.68 -24.19 10.75
CA TYR A 774 -3.34 -23.25 9.83
C TYR A 774 -3.08 -23.65 8.37
N ALA A 775 -1.85 -24.03 8.03
CA ALA A 775 -1.50 -24.55 6.71
C ALA A 775 -2.21 -25.88 6.40
N GLU A 776 -2.39 -26.75 7.40
CA GLU A 776 -3.18 -27.98 7.29
C GLU A 776 -4.64 -27.65 6.89
N LEU A 777 -5.28 -26.65 7.52
CA LEU A 777 -6.64 -26.23 7.16
C LEU A 777 -6.76 -25.79 5.69
N LYS A 778 -5.74 -25.12 5.13
CA LYS A 778 -5.73 -24.72 3.71
C LYS A 778 -5.83 -25.93 2.77
N SER A 779 -5.37 -27.11 3.18
CA SER A 779 -5.50 -28.34 2.37
C SER A 779 -6.93 -28.91 2.32
N PHE A 780 -7.85 -28.39 3.15
CA PHE A 780 -9.25 -28.80 3.21
C PHE A 780 -10.22 -27.74 2.64
N LEU A 781 -9.72 -26.71 1.95
CA LEU A 781 -10.55 -25.69 1.32
C LEU A 781 -11.59 -26.31 0.39
N GLY A 782 -12.82 -25.80 0.49
CA GLY A 782 -13.98 -26.27 -0.25
C GLY A 782 -14.70 -27.49 0.35
N LYS A 783 -14.19 -28.11 1.41
CA LYS A 783 -14.86 -29.24 2.10
C LYS A 783 -15.81 -28.76 3.20
N GLN A 784 -16.75 -29.62 3.60
CA GLN A 784 -17.62 -29.37 4.75
C GLN A 784 -16.83 -29.55 6.05
N LEU A 785 -16.83 -28.52 6.89
CA LEU A 785 -16.21 -28.53 8.21
C LEU A 785 -17.31 -28.47 9.29
N VAL A 786 -17.19 -29.30 10.31
CA VAL A 786 -17.91 -29.19 11.58
C VAL A 786 -16.93 -28.67 12.62
N LEU A 787 -17.27 -27.53 13.20
CA LEU A 787 -16.55 -26.85 14.28
C LEU A 787 -17.31 -27.08 15.58
N ASP A 788 -16.68 -27.72 16.56
CA ASP A 788 -17.21 -27.88 17.92
C ASP A 788 -16.20 -27.32 18.92
N VAL A 789 -16.50 -26.14 19.45
CA VAL A 789 -15.58 -25.27 20.18
C VAL A 789 -16.10 -25.00 21.59
N SER A 790 -15.27 -25.29 22.59
CA SER A 790 -15.43 -24.91 23.99
C SER A 790 -14.21 -24.13 24.47
N ALA A 791 -14.25 -23.59 25.70
CA ALA A 791 -13.13 -22.87 26.30
C ALA A 791 -11.82 -23.70 26.36
N GLU A 792 -11.92 -25.04 26.42
CA GLU A 792 -10.78 -25.93 26.61
C GLU A 792 -10.47 -26.79 25.38
N LYS A 793 -11.41 -26.95 24.45
CA LYS A 793 -11.31 -27.91 23.34
C LYS A 793 -11.85 -27.33 22.04
N VAL A 794 -11.10 -27.55 20.96
CA VAL A 794 -11.52 -27.27 19.58
C VAL A 794 -11.46 -28.59 18.81
N ASN A 795 -12.62 -29.08 18.38
CA ASN A 795 -12.73 -30.25 17.53
C ASN A 795 -13.11 -29.82 16.10
N LEU A 796 -12.39 -30.37 15.13
CA LEU A 796 -12.58 -30.13 13.70
C LEU A 796 -12.85 -31.46 13.01
N GLU A 797 -14.03 -31.61 12.42
CA GLU A 797 -14.39 -32.80 11.65
C GLU A 797 -14.69 -32.42 10.22
N PHE A 798 -13.97 -33.01 9.26
CA PHE A 798 -14.21 -32.81 7.84
C PHE A 798 -15.06 -33.97 7.30
N SER A 799 -16.21 -33.65 6.70
CA SER A 799 -17.12 -34.66 6.16
C SER A 799 -17.34 -34.50 4.66
N SER A 800 -17.71 -35.61 4.00
CA SER A 800 -18.16 -35.67 2.60
C SER A 800 -19.70 -35.70 2.46
N GLY A 801 -20.42 -35.39 3.55
CA GLY A 801 -21.89 -35.41 3.60
C GLY A 801 -22.55 -34.28 2.82
N PRO A 802 -23.87 -34.33 2.59
CA PRO A 802 -24.59 -33.27 1.88
C PRO A 802 -24.41 -31.93 2.59
N GLU A 803 -24.16 -30.87 1.81
CA GLU A 803 -24.02 -29.51 2.31
C GLU A 803 -25.29 -29.14 3.10
N GLN A 804 -25.14 -28.71 4.36
CA GLN A 804 -26.26 -28.16 5.11
C GLN A 804 -26.73 -26.87 4.44
N GLU A 805 -28.04 -26.74 4.23
CA GLU A 805 -28.63 -25.47 3.83
C GLU A 805 -28.24 -24.41 4.89
N GLY A 806 -27.70 -23.29 4.42
CA GLY A 806 -27.52 -22.14 5.31
C GLY A 806 -28.88 -21.75 5.87
N VAL A 807 -28.91 -21.29 7.12
CA VAL A 807 -30.15 -20.77 7.73
C VAL A 807 -30.80 -19.81 6.74
N THR A 808 -31.99 -20.15 6.24
CA THR A 808 -32.63 -19.37 5.19
C THR A 808 -33.03 -18.01 5.73
N GLU A 809 -33.02 -16.99 4.87
CA GLU A 809 -33.48 -15.63 5.20
C GLU A 809 -34.91 -15.67 5.76
N LYS A 810 -35.76 -16.59 5.29
CA LYS A 810 -37.08 -16.86 5.88
C LYS A 810 -37.05 -17.37 7.31
N GLU A 811 -36.11 -18.22 7.72
CA GLU A 811 -36.00 -18.69 9.11
C GLU A 811 -35.35 -17.64 10.04
N ARG A 812 -34.56 -16.71 9.49
CA ARG A 812 -34.06 -15.52 10.20
C ARG A 812 -35.10 -14.38 10.25
N GLU A 813 -35.85 -14.15 9.18
CA GLU A 813 -36.95 -13.17 9.07
C GLU A 813 -38.15 -13.58 9.95
N VAL A 814 -38.47 -14.88 10.03
CA VAL A 814 -39.57 -15.39 10.87
C VAL A 814 -39.28 -15.24 12.38
N ARG A 815 -38.04 -14.89 12.76
CA ARG A 815 -37.66 -14.59 14.16
C ARG A 815 -37.43 -13.11 14.46
N GLN A 816 -37.51 -12.20 13.47
CA GLN A 816 -37.25 -10.78 13.71
C GLN A 816 -38.55 -10.03 14.03
N GLU A 817 -38.84 -9.89 15.32
CA GLU A 817 -39.68 -8.78 15.77
C GLU A 817 -38.99 -7.47 15.37
N ARG A 818 -39.74 -6.51 14.81
CA ARG A 818 -39.20 -5.17 14.51
C ARG A 818 -38.60 -4.60 15.78
N ALA A 819 -37.32 -4.21 15.74
CA ALA A 819 -36.66 -3.60 16.88
C ALA A 819 -37.44 -2.38 17.35
N TRP A 820 -37.84 -2.36 18.62
CA TRP A 820 -38.53 -1.22 19.21
C TRP A 820 -37.54 -0.07 19.38
N VAL A 821 -37.78 1.05 18.71
CA VAL A 821 -36.98 2.27 18.84
C VAL A 821 -37.61 3.13 19.94
N PRO A 822 -36.86 3.48 21.01
CA PRO A 822 -37.36 4.36 22.06
C PRO A 822 -37.78 5.73 21.54
N ASP A 823 -38.90 6.24 22.05
CA ASP A 823 -39.34 7.61 21.79
C ASP A 823 -38.36 8.61 22.42
N VAL A 824 -38.16 9.74 21.74
CA VAL A 824 -37.28 10.83 22.18
C VAL A 824 -38.11 12.05 22.58
N LEU A 825 -37.60 12.81 23.55
CA LEU A 825 -38.18 14.07 24.00
C LEU A 825 -37.31 15.23 23.51
N PHE A 826 -37.86 16.05 22.62
CA PHE A 826 -37.20 17.27 22.17
C PHE A 826 -37.43 18.39 23.18
N LEU A 827 -36.34 18.85 23.81
CA LEU A 827 -36.36 19.98 24.73
C LEU A 827 -36.31 21.27 23.92
N SER A 828 -37.46 21.68 23.37
CA SER A 828 -37.54 22.82 22.44
C SER A 828 -37.54 24.21 23.11
N SER A 829 -37.55 24.30 24.44
CA SER A 829 -37.64 25.59 25.16
C SER A 829 -36.30 26.12 25.68
N ASP A 830 -35.29 25.28 25.87
CA ASP A 830 -34.01 25.66 26.49
C ASP A 830 -32.85 24.95 25.76
N LEU A 831 -32.29 25.59 24.73
CA LEU A 831 -31.16 25.08 23.92
C LEU A 831 -29.83 25.06 24.72
N GLN A 832 -29.82 24.46 25.91
CA GLN A 832 -28.66 24.36 26.77
C GLN A 832 -28.14 22.93 26.84
N VAL A 833 -26.88 22.78 27.25
CA VAL A 833 -26.32 21.47 27.60
C VAL A 833 -27.02 20.92 28.84
N LEU A 834 -27.30 19.62 28.87
CA LEU A 834 -27.82 18.94 30.04
C LEU A 834 -26.68 18.47 30.95
N PRO A 835 -26.70 18.81 32.24
CA PRO A 835 -25.89 18.14 33.25
C PRO A 835 -26.26 16.65 33.35
N LEU A 836 -25.30 15.79 33.69
CA LEU A 836 -25.49 14.33 33.71
C LEU A 836 -26.63 13.87 34.63
N ASP A 837 -26.80 14.46 35.82
CA ASP A 837 -27.86 14.12 36.79
C ASP A 837 -29.30 14.28 36.24
N GLN A 838 -29.48 15.15 35.23
CA GLN A 838 -30.75 15.39 34.56
C GLN A 838 -30.96 14.50 33.32
N VAL A 839 -29.96 13.74 32.91
CA VAL A 839 -30.04 12.88 31.71
C VAL A 839 -31.00 11.72 31.94
N ARG A 840 -31.83 11.45 30.94
CA ARG A 840 -32.70 10.28 30.85
C ARG A 840 -32.52 9.63 29.47
N PRO A 841 -32.90 8.35 29.26
CA PRO A 841 -32.77 7.72 27.95
C PRO A 841 -33.47 8.50 26.84
N ALA A 842 -34.65 9.07 27.14
CA ALA A 842 -35.45 9.85 26.20
C ALA A 842 -34.87 11.24 25.88
N THR A 843 -33.91 11.77 26.66
CA THR A 843 -33.34 13.11 26.44
C THR A 843 -31.89 13.07 25.94
N GLY A 844 -31.10 12.07 26.35
CA GLY A 844 -29.67 11.98 26.03
C GLY A 844 -29.20 10.63 25.49
N GLY A 845 -30.07 9.64 25.35
CA GLY A 845 -29.71 8.29 24.89
C GLY A 845 -29.13 7.39 26.00
N SER A 846 -28.93 6.11 25.67
CA SER A 846 -28.52 5.06 26.61
C SER A 846 -27.10 5.26 27.15
N LYS A 847 -26.14 5.63 26.30
CA LYS A 847 -24.74 5.86 26.73
C LYS A 847 -24.61 7.01 27.72
N ALA A 848 -25.31 8.12 27.47
CA ALA A 848 -25.30 9.26 28.38
C ALA A 848 -26.01 8.94 29.71
N GLU A 849 -27.09 8.16 29.68
CA GLU A 849 -27.75 7.69 30.89
C GLU A 849 -26.85 6.74 31.71
N ALA A 850 -26.14 5.83 31.03
CA ALA A 850 -25.18 4.97 31.69
C ALA A 850 -24.04 5.78 32.32
N ALA A 851 -23.54 6.82 31.64
CA ALA A 851 -22.55 7.75 32.19
C ALA A 851 -23.03 8.45 33.47
N ARG A 852 -24.30 8.89 33.52
CA ARG A 852 -24.94 9.40 34.74
C ARG A 852 -24.94 8.34 35.85
N ARG A 853 -25.39 7.11 35.56
CA ARG A 853 -25.47 6.05 36.59
C ARG A 853 -24.12 5.71 37.19
N ILE A 854 -23.06 5.61 36.37
CA ILE A 854 -21.70 5.35 36.91
C ILE A 854 -21.15 6.56 37.67
N GLU A 855 -21.54 7.80 37.33
CA GLU A 855 -21.19 8.98 38.11
C GLU A 855 -21.86 8.93 39.49
N GLU A 856 -23.16 8.60 39.56
CA GLU A 856 -23.91 8.40 40.81
C GLU A 856 -23.27 7.31 41.67
N LEU A 857 -22.94 6.15 41.08
CA LEU A 857 -22.28 5.05 41.79
C LEU A 857 -20.88 5.44 42.30
N SER A 858 -20.14 6.28 41.57
CA SER A 858 -18.80 6.71 41.99
C SER A 858 -18.79 7.59 43.25
N GLN A 859 -19.95 8.12 43.68
CA GLN A 859 -20.09 8.88 44.92
C GLN A 859 -20.22 8.00 46.17
N ILE A 860 -20.40 6.69 45.99
CA ILE A 860 -20.47 5.73 47.08
C ILE A 860 -19.04 5.38 47.52
N GLU A 861 -18.76 5.44 48.83
CA GLU A 861 -17.41 5.27 49.36
C GLU A 861 -16.80 3.89 49.01
N GLU A 862 -17.62 2.83 48.96
CA GLU A 862 -17.19 1.48 48.60
C GLU A 862 -16.94 1.25 47.10
N ALA A 863 -17.29 2.22 46.22
CA ALA A 863 -17.24 2.02 44.78
C ALA A 863 -15.81 1.75 44.25
N GLY A 864 -14.80 2.39 44.83
CA GLY A 864 -13.39 2.16 44.48
C GLY A 864 -12.95 2.69 43.10
N PHE A 865 -13.83 3.41 42.39
CA PHE A 865 -13.56 4.08 41.12
C PHE A 865 -14.12 5.52 41.11
N VAL A 866 -13.72 6.29 40.10
CA VAL A 866 -14.24 7.64 39.81
C VAL A 866 -14.76 7.72 38.38
N THR A 867 -15.56 8.73 38.06
CA THR A 867 -16.08 8.97 36.70
C THR A 867 -15.69 10.38 36.25
N PRO A 868 -15.20 10.58 35.00
CA PRO A 868 -14.94 11.91 34.50
C PRO A 868 -16.23 12.74 34.38
N PRO A 869 -16.21 14.03 34.74
CA PRO A 869 -17.39 14.89 34.60
C PRO A 869 -17.80 15.01 33.14
N GLY A 870 -19.12 15.10 32.90
CA GLY A 870 -19.70 15.21 31.57
C GLY A 870 -20.88 16.16 31.49
N VAL A 871 -21.24 16.52 30.26
CA VAL A 871 -22.51 17.17 29.87
C VAL A 871 -23.02 16.54 28.58
N VAL A 872 -24.29 16.76 28.27
CA VAL A 872 -24.93 16.17 27.09
C VAL A 872 -25.54 17.27 26.23
N VAL A 873 -25.31 17.19 24.92
CA VAL A 873 -26.14 17.88 23.94
C VAL A 873 -27.39 17.02 23.72
N PRO A 874 -28.58 17.46 24.18
CA PRO A 874 -29.78 16.62 24.15
C PRO A 874 -30.32 16.40 22.74
N PHE A 875 -31.22 15.42 22.60
CA PHE A 875 -32.03 15.28 21.39
C PHE A 875 -32.83 16.56 21.09
N GLY A 876 -33.05 16.85 19.80
CA GLY A 876 -33.77 18.04 19.34
C GLY A 876 -32.85 19.20 18.95
N VAL A 877 -31.62 19.27 19.46
CA VAL A 877 -30.68 20.36 19.11
C VAL A 877 -30.26 20.28 17.64
N MET A 878 -29.93 19.08 17.15
CA MET A 878 -29.59 18.87 15.73
C MET A 878 -30.78 19.24 14.83
N GLU A 879 -31.97 18.80 15.21
CA GLU A 879 -33.21 19.04 14.49
C GLU A 879 -33.56 20.52 14.44
N GLU A 880 -33.37 21.26 15.54
CA GLU A 880 -33.58 22.71 15.60
C GLU A 880 -32.57 23.46 14.72
N SER A 881 -31.28 23.07 14.77
CA SER A 881 -30.26 23.59 13.86
C SER A 881 -30.60 23.33 12.40
N LEU A 882 -31.17 22.15 12.09
CA LEU A 882 -31.63 21.82 10.75
C LEU A 882 -32.84 22.66 10.34
N ASN A 883 -33.84 22.84 11.22
CA ASN A 883 -35.04 23.64 10.94
C ASN A 883 -34.71 25.13 10.65
N LYS A 884 -33.64 25.66 11.25
CA LYS A 884 -33.14 27.02 10.95
C LYS A 884 -32.47 27.10 9.57
N ALA A 885 -31.94 26.00 9.06
CA ALA A 885 -31.30 25.89 7.74
C ALA A 885 -32.32 25.51 6.64
N SER A 886 -33.21 26.43 6.30
CA SER A 886 -34.42 26.17 5.48
C SER A 886 -34.22 25.52 4.09
N ALA A 887 -33.08 25.69 3.41
CA ALA A 887 -32.78 24.94 2.18
C ALA A 887 -32.21 23.54 2.48
N PRO A 888 -31.16 23.38 3.31
CA PRO A 888 -30.68 22.07 3.78
C PRO A 888 -31.74 21.18 4.44
N GLU A 889 -32.69 21.77 5.18
CA GLU A 889 -33.80 21.06 5.84
C GLU A 889 -34.67 20.28 4.85
N LYS A 890 -35.09 20.95 3.76
CA LYS A 890 -35.95 20.34 2.73
C LYS A 890 -35.25 19.19 2.03
N GLU A 891 -33.98 19.37 1.69
CA GLU A 891 -33.17 18.33 1.06
C GLU A 891 -32.96 17.15 2.01
N TYR A 892 -32.65 17.42 3.28
CA TYR A 892 -32.50 16.39 4.30
C TYR A 892 -33.77 15.55 4.45
N ARG A 893 -34.93 16.18 4.64
CA ARG A 893 -36.22 15.46 4.79
C ARG A 893 -36.56 14.62 3.56
N LEU A 894 -36.30 15.15 2.37
CA LEU A 894 -36.50 14.41 1.12
C LEU A 894 -35.60 13.17 1.05
N LEU A 895 -34.30 13.32 1.33
CA LEU A 895 -33.35 12.21 1.31
C LEU A 895 -33.72 11.14 2.33
N VAL A 896 -33.99 11.54 3.58
CA VAL A 896 -34.33 10.60 4.66
C VAL A 896 -35.61 9.81 4.34
N SER A 897 -36.65 10.48 3.83
CA SER A 897 -37.93 9.82 3.49
C SER A 897 -37.78 8.73 2.43
N ARG A 898 -36.78 8.84 1.54
CA ARG A 898 -36.56 7.89 0.44
C ARG A 898 -35.52 6.81 0.77
N LEU A 899 -34.67 7.01 1.78
CA LEU A 899 -33.53 6.13 2.08
C LEU A 899 -33.91 4.65 2.19
N ASN A 900 -35.08 4.33 2.76
CA ASN A 900 -35.51 2.94 2.94
C ASN A 900 -35.77 2.21 1.62
N GLU A 901 -36.07 2.96 0.55
CA GLU A 901 -36.53 2.43 -0.75
C GLU A 901 -35.45 2.50 -1.85
N LEU A 902 -34.30 3.14 -1.56
CA LEU A 902 -33.25 3.35 -2.56
C LEU A 902 -32.42 2.08 -2.83
N PRO A 903 -32.08 1.81 -4.11
CA PRO A 903 -31.09 0.78 -4.47
C PRO A 903 -29.70 1.15 -3.93
N GLN A 904 -28.80 0.18 -3.85
CA GLN A 904 -27.54 0.31 -3.11
C GLN A 904 -26.62 1.46 -3.59
N SER A 905 -26.54 1.70 -4.92
CA SER A 905 -25.77 2.80 -5.49
C SER A 905 -26.26 4.17 -4.99
N ASP A 906 -27.57 4.39 -5.07
CA ASP A 906 -28.22 5.66 -4.76
C ASP A 906 -28.28 5.88 -3.25
N PHE A 907 -28.38 4.80 -2.48
CA PHE A 907 -28.31 4.81 -1.02
C PHE A 907 -26.99 5.41 -0.53
N PHE A 908 -25.85 4.95 -1.05
CA PHE A 908 -24.54 5.47 -0.60
C PHE A 908 -24.29 6.92 -1.03
N GLU A 909 -24.85 7.35 -2.16
CA GLU A 909 -24.81 8.77 -2.52
C GLU A 909 -25.68 9.61 -1.59
N ALA A 910 -26.90 9.17 -1.29
CA ALA A 910 -27.80 9.85 -0.35
C ALA A 910 -27.16 10.01 1.03
N LEU A 911 -26.49 8.96 1.55
CA LEU A 911 -25.76 9.04 2.82
C LEU A 911 -24.62 10.07 2.79
N ARG A 912 -23.87 10.18 1.69
CA ARG A 912 -22.82 11.20 1.53
C ARG A 912 -23.41 12.61 1.56
N LYS A 913 -24.54 12.83 0.89
CA LYS A 913 -25.25 14.13 0.89
C LYS A 913 -25.75 14.49 2.29
N LEU A 914 -26.36 13.54 3.01
CA LEU A 914 -26.82 13.73 4.39
C LEU A 914 -25.67 14.10 5.33
N GLN A 915 -24.53 13.42 5.24
CA GLN A 915 -23.33 13.79 6.01
C GLN A 915 -22.86 15.21 5.65
N GLY A 916 -22.89 15.59 4.37
CA GLY A 916 -22.54 16.92 3.90
C GLY A 916 -23.43 18.01 4.51
N ILE A 917 -24.75 17.79 4.52
CA ILE A 917 -25.75 18.69 5.12
C ILE A 917 -25.46 18.86 6.62
N ILE A 918 -25.35 17.76 7.37
CA ILE A 918 -25.16 17.81 8.82
C ILE A 918 -23.84 18.51 9.22
N ARG A 919 -22.77 18.33 8.43
CA ARG A 919 -21.46 18.97 8.68
C ARG A 919 -21.49 20.48 8.52
N GLN A 920 -22.47 21.02 7.79
CA GLN A 920 -22.64 22.46 7.55
C GLN A 920 -23.62 23.13 8.52
N LEU A 921 -24.33 22.36 9.35
CA LEU A 921 -25.23 22.95 10.34
C LEU A 921 -24.46 23.82 11.34
N ASP A 922 -25.14 24.83 11.88
CA ASP A 922 -24.61 25.61 13.00
C ASP A 922 -24.96 24.93 14.32
N VAL A 923 -24.00 24.85 15.22
CA VAL A 923 -24.26 24.42 16.61
C VAL A 923 -24.63 25.67 17.40
N PRO A 924 -25.75 25.71 18.15
CA PRO A 924 -26.17 26.90 18.89
C PRO A 924 -25.08 27.40 19.84
N GLU A 925 -24.93 28.72 19.96
CA GLU A 925 -23.89 29.34 20.78
C GLU A 925 -24.08 29.02 22.28
N GLU A 926 -25.33 28.79 22.69
CA GLU A 926 -25.69 28.37 24.04
C GLU A 926 -25.09 26.99 24.39
N ILE A 927 -25.03 26.07 23.41
CA ILE A 927 -24.39 24.77 23.59
C ILE A 927 -22.88 24.93 23.76
N VAL A 928 -22.24 25.72 22.88
CA VAL A 928 -20.78 25.95 22.93
C VAL A 928 -20.41 26.64 24.24
N SER A 929 -21.17 27.67 24.62
CA SER A 929 -20.97 28.42 25.87
C SER A 929 -21.18 27.55 27.10
N GLY A 930 -22.23 26.70 27.12
CA GLY A 930 -22.48 25.78 28.22
C GLY A 930 -21.37 24.73 28.39
N VAL A 931 -20.80 24.22 27.29
CA VAL A 931 -19.60 23.36 27.34
C VAL A 931 -18.40 24.14 27.91
N MET A 932 -18.16 25.36 27.45
CA MET A 932 -17.04 26.19 27.90
C MET A 932 -17.17 26.69 29.35
N GLU A 933 -18.39 26.81 29.86
CA GLU A 933 -18.65 27.11 31.27
C GLU A 933 -18.30 25.91 32.16
N LYS A 934 -18.64 24.69 31.71
CA LYS A 934 -18.30 23.46 32.45
C LYS A 934 -16.82 23.10 32.35
N PHE A 935 -16.19 23.28 31.18
CA PHE A 935 -14.84 22.83 30.89
C PHE A 935 -13.91 23.99 30.47
N PRO A 936 -12.87 24.29 31.27
CA PRO A 936 -11.86 25.29 30.96
C PRO A 936 -11.13 25.04 29.62
N ARG A 937 -10.70 26.12 28.95
CA ARG A 937 -10.07 26.07 27.59
C ARG A 937 -8.84 25.16 27.46
N ASN A 938 -8.10 24.94 28.55
CA ASN A 938 -6.91 24.09 28.58
C ASN A 938 -7.22 22.60 28.71
N GLU A 939 -8.46 22.24 29.03
CA GLU A 939 -8.88 20.84 29.08
C GLU A 939 -8.97 20.21 27.69
N ARG A 940 -9.10 18.88 27.69
CA ARG A 940 -9.38 18.08 26.51
C ARG A 940 -10.64 17.28 26.75
N LEU A 941 -11.44 17.17 25.71
CA LEU A 941 -12.76 16.54 25.76
C LEU A 941 -12.79 15.30 24.87
N MET A 942 -13.62 14.35 25.29
CA MET A 942 -14.04 13.19 24.52
C MET A 942 -15.50 13.41 24.14
N VAL A 943 -15.77 13.55 22.83
CA VAL A 943 -17.09 13.86 22.28
C VAL A 943 -17.66 12.58 21.67
N ARG A 944 -18.64 11.98 22.34
CA ARG A 944 -19.17 10.64 22.08
C ARG A 944 -20.60 10.69 21.58
N SER A 945 -20.91 9.81 20.65
CA SER A 945 -22.28 9.52 20.22
C SER A 945 -23.10 8.88 21.35
N SER A 946 -24.38 9.21 21.40
CA SER A 946 -25.39 8.58 22.28
C SER A 946 -26.74 8.59 21.56
N ALA A 947 -26.90 7.73 20.55
CA ALA A 947 -28.09 7.70 19.71
C ALA A 947 -29.27 6.96 20.39
N ASN A 948 -30.51 7.27 20.02
CA ASN A 948 -31.69 6.54 20.53
C ASN A 948 -31.81 5.12 19.96
N CYS A 949 -31.20 4.87 18.80
CA CYS A 949 -31.11 3.57 18.14
C CYS A 949 -29.78 2.86 18.40
N GLU A 950 -29.09 3.21 19.48
CA GLU A 950 -27.85 2.57 19.91
C GLU A 950 -28.12 1.49 20.95
N ASP A 951 -27.39 0.37 20.87
CA ASP A 951 -27.52 -0.78 21.78
C ASP A 951 -28.95 -1.36 21.87
N LEU A 952 -29.73 -1.28 20.77
CA LEU A 952 -31.02 -1.97 20.66
C LEU A 952 -30.83 -3.50 20.69
N GLU A 953 -31.84 -4.23 21.18
CA GLU A 953 -31.82 -5.69 21.13
C GLU A 953 -31.67 -6.17 19.68
N GLY A 954 -30.59 -6.90 19.39
CA GLY A 954 -30.21 -7.33 18.03
C GLY A 954 -29.36 -6.34 17.22
N LEU A 955 -29.06 -5.13 17.72
CA LEU A 955 -28.20 -4.12 17.08
C LEU A 955 -26.93 -3.89 17.90
N SER A 956 -25.77 -4.29 17.37
CA SER A 956 -24.47 -3.94 17.98
C SER A 956 -24.22 -2.44 17.89
N GLY A 957 -24.36 -1.70 18.99
CA GLY A 957 -23.93 -0.29 19.06
C GLY A 957 -22.40 -0.09 19.04
N ALA A 958 -21.63 -1.15 19.33
CA ALA A 958 -20.17 -1.10 19.38
C ALA A 958 -19.57 -0.66 18.03
N GLY A 959 -18.85 0.47 18.04
CA GLY A 959 -18.17 1.04 16.87
C GLY A 959 -19.10 1.57 15.77
N LEU A 960 -20.40 1.74 16.01
CA LEU A 960 -21.36 2.11 14.96
C LEU A 960 -21.30 3.60 14.57
N TYR A 961 -21.10 4.44 15.58
CA TYR A 961 -21.08 5.90 15.48
C TYR A 961 -19.74 6.47 15.95
N ASP A 962 -19.45 7.71 15.58
CA ASP A 962 -18.15 8.33 15.86
C ASP A 962 -18.00 8.68 17.35
N SER A 963 -16.77 8.57 17.85
CA SER A 963 -16.30 9.19 19.08
C SER A 963 -15.00 9.94 18.79
N ILE A 964 -14.89 11.20 19.23
CA ILE A 964 -13.80 12.10 18.87
C ILE A 964 -13.03 12.48 20.13
N ALA A 965 -11.79 12.03 20.19
CA ALA A 965 -10.86 12.31 21.28
C ALA A 965 -10.06 13.59 21.07
N ASN A 966 -9.47 14.09 22.16
CA ASN A 966 -8.53 15.22 22.21
C ASN A 966 -9.08 16.52 21.60
N VAL A 967 -10.36 16.83 21.88
CA VAL A 967 -11.04 18.03 21.39
C VAL A 967 -10.85 19.18 22.38
N SER A 968 -10.45 20.36 21.90
CA SER A 968 -10.51 21.58 22.73
C SER A 968 -11.97 22.00 22.94
N PRO A 969 -12.35 22.53 24.12
CA PRO A 969 -13.68 23.12 24.30
C PRO A 969 -14.05 24.17 23.25
N THR A 970 -13.06 24.89 22.70
CA THR A 970 -13.26 25.88 21.63
C THR A 970 -13.60 25.26 20.26
N GLU A 971 -13.32 23.99 20.07
CA GLU A 971 -13.53 23.25 18.81
C GLU A 971 -14.76 22.31 18.90
N VAL A 972 -15.49 22.34 20.02
CA VAL A 972 -16.56 21.38 20.32
C VAL A 972 -17.67 21.38 19.28
N ALA A 973 -17.99 22.55 18.69
CA ALA A 973 -18.99 22.65 17.63
C ALA A 973 -18.62 21.80 16.39
N GLN A 974 -17.34 21.75 16.02
CA GLN A 974 -16.89 20.92 14.91
C GLN A 974 -17.00 19.42 15.25
N ALA A 975 -16.65 19.05 16.48
CA ALA A 975 -16.74 17.67 16.94
C ALA A 975 -18.20 17.19 17.02
N VAL A 976 -19.11 18.00 17.57
CA VAL A 976 -20.55 17.72 17.65
C VAL A 976 -21.14 17.46 16.26
N ARG A 977 -20.81 18.29 15.26
CA ARG A 977 -21.28 18.09 13.88
C ARG A 977 -20.76 16.81 13.25
N ARG A 978 -19.52 16.43 13.54
CA ARG A 978 -18.99 15.13 13.10
C ARG A 978 -19.76 13.97 13.74
N VAL A 979 -19.99 14.02 15.06
CA VAL A 979 -20.77 13.00 15.75
C VAL A 979 -22.21 12.91 15.21
N TRP A 980 -22.90 14.04 15.02
CA TRP A 980 -24.22 14.05 14.38
C TRP A 980 -24.17 13.44 12.97
N SER A 981 -23.15 13.79 12.17
CA SER A 981 -23.02 13.26 10.81
C SER A 981 -22.79 11.75 10.81
N SER A 982 -22.26 11.18 11.90
CA SER A 982 -22.01 9.75 12.01
C SER A 982 -23.28 8.90 12.04
N LEU A 983 -24.45 9.52 12.31
CA LEU A 983 -25.75 8.88 12.06
C LEU A 983 -25.86 8.35 10.63
N TRP A 984 -25.21 9.00 9.67
CA TRP A 984 -25.35 8.71 8.24
C TRP A 984 -24.10 8.05 7.65
N THR A 985 -23.24 7.45 8.48
CA THR A 985 -22.19 6.56 7.96
C THR A 985 -22.83 5.36 7.25
N ARG A 986 -22.09 4.78 6.29
CA ARG A 986 -22.55 3.58 5.58
C ARG A 986 -22.90 2.47 6.56
N ARG A 987 -22.02 2.25 7.54
CA ARG A 987 -22.16 1.25 8.60
C ARG A 987 -23.43 1.45 9.43
N ALA A 988 -23.63 2.65 9.98
CA ALA A 988 -24.81 2.98 10.78
C ALA A 988 -26.12 2.81 10.02
N ALA A 989 -26.14 3.26 8.76
CA ALA A 989 -27.33 3.17 7.93
C ALA A 989 -27.62 1.73 7.48
N LEU A 990 -26.62 0.95 7.07
CA LEU A 990 -26.81 -0.46 6.70
C LEU A 990 -27.26 -1.30 7.90
N SER A 991 -26.70 -1.07 9.09
CA SER A 991 -27.11 -1.75 10.32
C SER A 991 -28.58 -1.49 10.65
N ARG A 992 -29.04 -0.24 10.60
CA ARG A 992 -30.46 0.12 10.80
C ARG A 992 -31.36 -0.53 9.74
N ARG A 993 -30.96 -0.51 8.47
CA ARG A 993 -31.69 -1.15 7.38
C ARG A 993 -31.82 -2.66 7.60
N LYS A 994 -30.77 -3.34 8.03
CA LYS A 994 -30.74 -4.79 8.35
C LYS A 994 -31.76 -5.17 9.43
N LEU A 995 -32.06 -4.26 10.36
CA LEU A 995 -32.99 -4.50 11.49
C LEU A 995 -34.37 -3.84 11.29
N GLY A 996 -34.62 -3.28 10.11
CA GLY A 996 -35.89 -2.60 9.82
C GLY A 996 -36.15 -1.35 10.66
N VAL A 997 -35.09 -0.73 11.21
CA VAL A 997 -35.19 0.53 11.97
C VAL A 997 -35.43 1.68 10.98
N PRO A 998 -36.57 2.39 11.06
CA PRO A 998 -36.84 3.51 10.17
C PRO A 998 -35.81 4.63 10.34
N HIS A 999 -35.18 5.05 9.24
CA HIS A 999 -34.13 6.08 9.27
C HIS A 999 -34.62 7.44 9.79
N ASP A 1000 -35.90 7.77 9.64
CA ASP A 1000 -36.54 8.99 10.11
C ASP A 1000 -36.77 9.03 11.64
N ARG A 1001 -36.62 7.89 12.32
CA ARG A 1001 -36.71 7.77 13.79
C ARG A 1001 -35.36 7.75 14.49
N ALA A 1002 -34.27 7.92 13.76
CA ALA A 1002 -32.92 7.90 14.32
C ALA A 1002 -32.45 9.32 14.69
N HIS A 1003 -32.21 9.52 15.98
CA HIS A 1003 -31.80 10.80 16.57
C HIS A 1003 -30.47 10.63 17.31
N MET A 1004 -29.67 11.70 17.36
CA MET A 1004 -28.36 11.69 18.01
C MET A 1004 -28.27 12.76 19.10
N ALA A 1005 -28.07 12.31 20.33
CA ALA A 1005 -27.54 13.13 21.41
C ALA A 1005 -26.01 12.97 21.44
N VAL A 1006 -25.32 13.90 22.10
CA VAL A 1006 -23.85 13.89 22.17
C VAL A 1006 -23.39 14.01 23.61
N LEU A 1007 -22.72 12.98 24.11
CA LEU A 1007 -22.07 12.97 25.42
C LEU A 1007 -20.69 13.62 25.31
N ILE A 1008 -20.45 14.69 26.06
CA ILE A 1008 -19.18 15.42 26.10
C ILE A 1008 -18.59 15.21 27.49
N GLN A 1009 -17.49 14.48 27.58
CA GLN A 1009 -16.81 14.17 28.84
C GLN A 1009 -15.40 14.76 28.87
N GLN A 1010 -14.92 15.08 30.06
CA GLN A 1010 -13.49 15.35 30.27
C GLN A 1010 -12.67 14.14 29.83
N MET A 1011 -11.68 14.37 28.97
CA MET A 1011 -10.75 13.33 28.53
C MET A 1011 -9.61 13.20 29.55
N VAL A 1012 -9.52 12.03 30.17
CA VAL A 1012 -8.41 11.67 31.06
C VAL A 1012 -7.33 10.95 30.24
N VAL A 1013 -6.08 11.37 30.38
CA VAL A 1013 -4.93 10.72 29.71
C VAL A 1013 -4.39 9.61 30.62
N PRO A 1014 -4.55 8.33 30.25
CA PRO A 1014 -4.26 7.23 31.15
C PRO A 1014 -2.84 6.66 30.99
N GLU A 1015 -2.37 5.94 32.01
CA GLU A 1015 -1.24 5.01 31.87
C GLU A 1015 -1.69 3.73 31.16
N PHE A 1016 -2.86 3.22 31.55
CA PHE A 1016 -3.50 2.07 30.93
C PHE A 1016 -4.98 2.33 30.70
N SER A 1017 -5.50 1.88 29.57
CA SER A 1017 -6.94 1.74 29.33
C SER A 1017 -7.33 0.28 29.50
N PHE A 1018 -8.59 0.02 29.82
CA PHE A 1018 -9.10 -1.34 29.92
C PHE A 1018 -10.56 -1.47 29.47
N VAL A 1019 -10.90 -2.68 29.04
CA VAL A 1019 -12.28 -3.17 28.88
C VAL A 1019 -12.46 -4.36 29.81
N MET A 1020 -13.55 -4.38 30.57
CA MET A 1020 -13.83 -5.39 31.59
C MET A 1020 -15.22 -5.98 31.41
N HIS A 1021 -15.29 -7.30 31.35
CA HIS A 1021 -16.54 -8.05 31.43
C HIS A 1021 -16.68 -8.62 32.84
N THR A 1022 -17.84 -8.41 33.47
CA THR A 1022 -18.05 -8.89 34.84
C THR A 1022 -18.32 -10.38 34.90
N VAL A 1023 -18.76 -11.03 33.82
CA VAL A 1023 -18.76 -12.49 33.69
C VAL A 1023 -17.73 -12.90 32.65
N ASN A 1024 -16.88 -13.88 32.97
CA ASN A 1024 -15.81 -14.32 32.07
C ASN A 1024 -16.41 -14.79 30.72
N PRO A 1025 -16.11 -14.11 29.60
CA PRO A 1025 -16.77 -14.37 28.32
C PRO A 1025 -16.30 -15.67 27.65
N VAL A 1026 -15.15 -16.22 28.07
CA VAL A 1026 -14.57 -17.45 27.52
C VAL A 1026 -14.97 -18.65 28.38
N ALA A 1027 -14.69 -18.58 29.69
CA ALA A 1027 -14.98 -19.68 30.61
C ALA A 1027 -16.45 -19.71 31.08
N GLN A 1028 -17.22 -18.64 30.84
CA GLN A 1028 -18.59 -18.46 31.32
C GLN A 1028 -18.73 -18.53 32.85
N ASN A 1029 -17.64 -18.25 33.58
CA ASN A 1029 -17.64 -18.26 35.04
C ASN A 1029 -18.15 -16.91 35.60
N GLN A 1030 -19.22 -16.94 36.38
CA GLN A 1030 -19.82 -15.76 37.00
C GLN A 1030 -18.99 -15.18 38.15
N ASP A 1031 -18.09 -15.97 38.75
CA ASP A 1031 -17.24 -15.51 39.85
C ASP A 1031 -15.99 -14.76 39.37
N GLU A 1032 -15.82 -14.61 38.06
CA GLU A 1032 -14.62 -14.07 37.43
C GLU A 1032 -14.93 -12.83 36.59
N VAL A 1033 -14.18 -11.75 36.84
CA VAL A 1033 -14.07 -10.65 35.90
C VAL A 1033 -12.95 -10.92 34.90
N TYR A 1034 -13.20 -10.58 33.64
CA TYR A 1034 -12.24 -10.69 32.56
C TYR A 1034 -11.88 -9.30 32.07
N VAL A 1035 -10.58 -8.97 32.05
CA VAL A 1035 -10.09 -7.62 31.73
C VAL A 1035 -9.05 -7.70 30.61
N GLU A 1036 -9.27 -6.92 29.55
CA GLU A 1036 -8.23 -6.60 28.57
C GLU A 1036 -7.67 -5.20 28.85
N LEU A 1037 -6.34 -5.07 28.95
CA LEU A 1037 -5.68 -3.78 29.20
C LEU A 1037 -4.65 -3.44 28.11
N ALA A 1038 -4.53 -2.15 27.77
CA ALA A 1038 -3.49 -1.62 26.88
C ALA A 1038 -2.83 -0.37 27.49
N VAL A 1039 -1.60 -0.08 27.06
CA VAL A 1039 -0.88 1.15 27.42
C VAL A 1039 -1.50 2.33 26.67
N GLY A 1040 -1.70 3.46 27.35
CA GLY A 1040 -2.28 4.66 26.76
C GLY A 1040 -3.78 4.53 26.49
N LEU A 1041 -4.27 5.22 25.47
CA LEU A 1041 -5.70 5.38 25.21
C LEU A 1041 -6.38 4.10 24.68
N GLY A 1042 -7.68 3.96 24.98
CA GLY A 1042 -8.51 2.77 24.72
C GLY A 1042 -8.79 2.49 23.24
N GLU A 1043 -8.49 3.43 22.35
CA GLU A 1043 -8.52 3.25 20.90
C GLU A 1043 -7.62 2.08 20.45
N THR A 1044 -6.58 1.75 21.23
CA THR A 1044 -5.71 0.59 20.99
C THR A 1044 -6.43 -0.74 21.17
N LEU A 1045 -7.42 -0.81 22.07
CA LEU A 1045 -8.20 -2.03 22.36
C LEU A 1045 -9.39 -2.21 21.42
N THR A 1046 -9.94 -1.10 20.92
CA THR A 1046 -11.22 -1.07 20.18
C THR A 1046 -11.03 -1.12 18.68
N SER A 1047 -9.95 -0.52 18.15
CA SER A 1047 -9.60 -0.62 16.73
C SER A 1047 -8.61 -1.76 16.53
N GLY A 1048 -9.00 -2.85 15.86
CA GLY A 1048 -8.07 -3.95 15.51
C GLY A 1048 -6.98 -3.54 14.50
N LYS A 1049 -6.76 -2.23 14.32
CA LYS A 1049 -5.80 -1.61 13.40
C LYS A 1049 -4.37 -1.59 13.94
N ILE A 1050 -4.17 -1.75 15.25
CA ILE A 1050 -2.84 -1.85 15.84
C ILE A 1050 -2.50 -3.34 16.03
N PRO A 1051 -1.51 -3.89 15.29
CA PRO A 1051 -1.14 -5.28 15.44
C PRO A 1051 -0.57 -5.59 16.82
N GLY A 1052 -1.07 -6.65 17.46
CA GLY A 1052 -0.63 -7.12 18.76
C GLY A 1052 -1.81 -7.58 19.61
N VAL A 1053 -1.51 -7.96 20.85
CA VAL A 1053 -2.52 -8.33 21.85
C VAL A 1053 -2.46 -7.44 23.08
N PRO A 1054 -3.59 -7.28 23.78
CA PRO A 1054 -3.61 -6.64 25.08
C PRO A 1054 -3.05 -7.54 26.18
N TYR A 1055 -2.87 -6.97 27.36
CA TYR A 1055 -2.82 -7.77 28.57
C TYR A 1055 -4.19 -8.41 28.76
N ARG A 1056 -4.22 -9.70 29.07
CA ARG A 1056 -5.43 -10.40 29.49
C ARG A 1056 -5.27 -10.75 30.96
N MET A 1057 -6.23 -10.34 31.77
CA MET A 1057 -6.25 -10.55 33.20
C MET A 1057 -7.60 -11.15 33.61
N VAL A 1058 -7.56 -12.21 34.41
CA VAL A 1058 -8.75 -12.82 35.02
C VAL A 1058 -8.64 -12.64 36.52
N CYS A 1059 -9.66 -12.06 37.14
CA CYS A 1059 -9.70 -11.85 38.57
C CYS A 1059 -10.94 -12.47 39.16
N ASN A 1060 -10.78 -13.26 40.22
CA ASN A 1060 -11.91 -13.80 40.95
C ASN A 1060 -12.50 -12.73 41.89
N LYS A 1061 -13.82 -12.50 41.79
CA LYS A 1061 -14.57 -11.45 42.50
C LYS A 1061 -14.58 -11.59 44.03
N HIS A 1062 -14.34 -12.80 44.54
CA HIS A 1062 -14.47 -13.11 45.96
C HIS A 1062 -13.12 -13.29 46.64
N THR A 1063 -12.21 -14.02 46.00
CA THR A 1063 -10.89 -14.33 46.55
C THR A 1063 -9.85 -13.27 46.21
N GLY A 1064 -10.10 -12.43 45.20
CA GLY A 1064 -9.12 -11.48 44.68
C GLY A 1064 -7.95 -12.15 43.95
N SER A 1065 -8.02 -13.45 43.69
CA SER A 1065 -7.00 -14.20 42.95
C SER A 1065 -6.89 -13.68 41.52
N VAL A 1066 -5.65 -13.44 41.05
CA VAL A 1066 -5.37 -12.86 39.73
C VAL A 1066 -4.56 -13.84 38.89
N CYS A 1067 -4.98 -14.01 37.63
CA CYS A 1067 -4.26 -14.77 36.62
C CYS A 1067 -4.01 -13.89 35.39
N MET A 1068 -2.85 -14.05 34.76
CA MET A 1068 -2.55 -13.45 33.46
C MET A 1068 -2.59 -14.53 32.37
N PRO A 1069 -3.69 -14.66 31.62
CA PRO A 1069 -3.70 -15.48 30.41
C PRO A 1069 -2.70 -15.02 29.34
N ALA A 1070 -2.49 -13.70 29.19
CA ALA A 1070 -1.58 -13.14 28.20
C ALA A 1070 -0.95 -11.82 28.66
N PHE A 1071 0.26 -11.54 28.14
CA PHE A 1071 0.91 -10.24 28.26
C PHE A 1071 0.74 -9.45 26.96
N ALA A 1072 0.71 -8.13 27.07
CA ALA A 1072 0.54 -7.28 25.90
C ALA A 1072 1.74 -7.36 24.95
N SER A 1073 1.45 -7.28 23.65
CA SER A 1073 2.46 -7.29 22.60
C SER A 1073 2.32 -6.14 21.60
N PHE A 1074 1.39 -5.19 21.78
CA PHE A 1074 1.29 -4.04 20.86
C PHE A 1074 2.63 -3.29 20.73
N SER A 1075 3.06 -3.05 19.49
CA SER A 1075 4.28 -2.26 19.22
C SER A 1075 4.10 -0.78 19.57
N TYR A 1076 2.87 -0.27 19.44
CA TYR A 1076 2.54 1.14 19.67
C TYR A 1076 1.36 1.30 20.62
N ALA A 1077 1.36 2.41 21.36
CA ALA A 1077 0.25 2.92 22.14
C ALA A 1077 -0.23 4.25 21.56
N ILE A 1078 -1.51 4.55 21.73
CA ILE A 1078 -2.13 5.79 21.27
C ILE A 1078 -2.12 6.84 22.40
N TRP A 1079 -1.72 8.06 22.05
CA TRP A 1079 -1.64 9.22 22.94
C TRP A 1079 -2.29 10.46 22.31
N PRO A 1080 -2.75 11.45 23.10
CA PRO A 1080 -3.24 12.70 22.55
C PRO A 1080 -2.10 13.51 21.92
N GLY A 1081 -2.31 14.00 20.70
CA GLY A 1081 -1.37 14.87 20.00
C GLY A 1081 -1.31 16.29 20.60
N PRO A 1082 -0.14 16.96 20.57
CA PRO A 1082 0.02 18.30 21.15
C PRO A 1082 -0.83 19.37 20.45
N SER A 1083 -1.13 19.18 19.16
CA SER A 1083 -1.91 20.10 18.32
C SER A 1083 -3.33 19.61 18.02
N GLY A 1084 -3.86 18.69 18.85
CA GLY A 1084 -5.11 17.98 18.59
C GLY A 1084 -4.88 16.59 17.97
N GLY A 1085 -5.95 15.79 17.87
CA GLY A 1085 -5.90 14.43 17.31
C GLY A 1085 -5.10 13.44 18.16
N LEU A 1086 -4.69 12.32 17.55
CA LEU A 1086 -4.02 11.21 18.22
C LEU A 1086 -2.66 10.92 17.56
N ILE A 1087 -1.68 10.49 18.36
CA ILE A 1087 -0.34 10.08 17.90
C ILE A 1087 -0.02 8.67 18.39
N GLN A 1088 0.77 7.93 17.62
CA GLN A 1088 1.28 6.62 18.02
C GLN A 1088 2.70 6.74 18.59
N THR A 1089 2.98 6.02 19.66
CA THR A 1089 4.32 5.98 20.29
C THR A 1089 4.70 4.53 20.61
N THR A 1090 5.95 4.16 20.30
CA THR A 1090 6.49 2.83 20.60
C THR A 1090 6.44 2.52 22.10
N VAL A 1091 5.97 1.33 22.44
CA VAL A 1091 5.86 0.87 23.84
C VAL A 1091 7.09 0.05 24.21
N ASP A 1092 7.65 0.32 25.39
CA ASP A 1092 8.69 -0.49 26.03
C ASP A 1092 8.08 -1.17 27.27
N TYR A 1093 7.72 -2.45 27.13
CA TYR A 1093 7.07 -3.20 28.21
C TYR A 1093 8.01 -3.50 29.38
N SER A 1094 9.34 -3.42 29.21
CA SER A 1094 10.29 -3.56 30.32
C SER A 1094 10.10 -2.47 31.40
N ARG A 1095 9.53 -1.32 31.01
CA ARG A 1095 9.25 -0.19 31.91
C ARG A 1095 7.90 -0.29 32.61
N THR A 1096 6.97 -1.05 32.03
CA THR A 1096 5.58 -1.14 32.51
C THR A 1096 5.42 -1.99 33.78
N GLY A 1097 4.63 -1.49 34.74
CA GLY A 1097 4.34 -2.21 36.00
C GLY A 1097 3.68 -3.57 35.77
N LEU A 1098 2.69 -3.62 34.87
CA LEU A 1098 1.97 -4.85 34.51
C LEU A 1098 2.91 -5.97 34.03
N SER A 1099 3.97 -5.66 33.28
CA SER A 1099 4.88 -6.71 32.77
C SER A 1099 5.88 -7.21 33.80
N LYS A 1100 6.36 -6.33 34.69
CA LYS A 1100 7.53 -6.62 35.55
C LYS A 1100 7.17 -7.00 36.99
N ASP A 1101 6.05 -6.52 37.52
CA ASP A 1101 5.74 -6.61 38.95
C ASP A 1101 4.46 -7.42 39.19
N LYS A 1102 4.63 -8.64 39.74
CA LYS A 1102 3.50 -9.49 40.12
C LYS A 1102 2.65 -8.87 41.22
N ALA A 1103 3.26 -8.23 42.22
CA ALA A 1103 2.52 -7.62 43.31
C ALA A 1103 1.68 -6.43 42.83
N PHE A 1104 2.17 -5.68 41.84
CA PHE A 1104 1.37 -4.66 41.17
C PHE A 1104 0.13 -5.26 40.49
N ARG A 1105 0.30 -6.35 39.73
CA ARG A 1105 -0.82 -7.05 39.08
C ARG A 1105 -1.84 -7.60 40.08
N ASP A 1106 -1.37 -8.24 41.14
CA ASP A 1106 -2.25 -8.81 42.17
C ASP A 1106 -3.09 -7.71 42.84
N ARG A 1107 -2.48 -6.57 43.19
CA ARG A 1107 -3.20 -5.42 43.77
C ARG A 1107 -4.21 -4.80 42.81
N LEU A 1108 -3.81 -4.58 41.55
CA LEU A 1108 -4.69 -3.99 40.54
C LEU A 1108 -5.85 -4.93 40.21
N GLY A 1109 -5.57 -6.21 39.96
CA GLY A 1109 -6.58 -7.20 39.63
C GLY A 1109 -7.59 -7.42 40.74
N GLY A 1110 -7.15 -7.46 42.01
CA GLY A 1110 -8.07 -7.51 43.16
C GLY A 1110 -9.02 -6.31 43.22
N ARG A 1111 -8.52 -5.10 42.93
CA ARG A 1111 -9.36 -3.88 42.86
C ARG A 1111 -10.34 -3.92 41.70
N LEU A 1112 -9.91 -4.34 40.51
CA LEU A 1112 -10.78 -4.47 39.34
C LEU A 1112 -11.87 -5.52 39.57
N GLY A 1113 -11.54 -6.65 40.23
CA GLY A 1113 -12.52 -7.65 40.64
C GLY A 1113 -13.58 -7.11 41.60
N ALA A 1114 -13.16 -6.33 42.61
CA ALA A 1114 -14.08 -5.69 43.54
C ALA A 1114 -15.00 -4.65 42.85
N ILE A 1115 -14.44 -3.82 41.97
CA ILE A 1115 -15.19 -2.83 41.18
C ILE A 1115 -16.20 -3.52 40.28
N GLY A 1116 -15.77 -4.55 39.53
CA GLY A 1116 -16.66 -5.28 38.62
C GLY A 1116 -17.84 -5.92 39.35
N ARG A 1117 -17.60 -6.50 40.52
CA ARG A 1117 -18.68 -7.01 41.39
C ARG A 1117 -19.61 -5.90 41.86
N PHE A 1118 -19.07 -4.80 42.39
CA PHE A 1118 -19.88 -3.69 42.89
C PHE A 1118 -20.79 -3.09 41.83
N VAL A 1119 -20.25 -2.88 40.62
CA VAL A 1119 -21.02 -2.31 39.50
C VAL A 1119 -22.07 -3.33 39.02
N GLU A 1120 -21.74 -4.61 38.89
CA GLU A 1120 -22.71 -5.65 38.53
C GLU A 1120 -23.85 -5.76 39.54
N ASP A 1121 -23.55 -5.81 40.84
CA ASP A 1121 -24.54 -5.88 41.92
C ASP A 1121 -25.46 -4.64 41.90
N SER A 1122 -24.89 -3.46 41.65
CA SER A 1122 -25.64 -2.20 41.59
C SER A 1122 -26.48 -2.04 40.31
N MET A 1123 -26.01 -2.59 39.19
CA MET A 1123 -26.72 -2.54 37.91
C MET A 1123 -27.71 -3.70 37.74
N GLY A 1124 -27.60 -4.76 38.55
CA GLY A 1124 -28.50 -5.92 38.59
C GLY A 1124 -28.30 -6.94 37.47
N THR A 1125 -27.31 -6.75 36.61
CA THR A 1125 -27.00 -7.62 35.46
C THR A 1125 -25.49 -7.60 35.17
N PRO A 1126 -24.92 -8.64 34.55
CA PRO A 1126 -23.54 -8.62 34.08
C PRO A 1126 -23.24 -7.37 33.22
N GLN A 1127 -22.05 -6.79 33.35
CA GLN A 1127 -21.68 -5.54 32.70
C GLN A 1127 -20.44 -5.69 31.79
N ASP A 1128 -20.44 -4.90 30.72
CA ASP A 1128 -19.31 -4.57 29.86
C ASP A 1128 -18.89 -3.13 30.16
N ILE A 1129 -17.70 -2.96 30.72
CA ILE A 1129 -17.22 -1.73 31.34
C ILE A 1129 -15.94 -1.26 30.64
N GLU A 1130 -15.93 -0.01 30.20
CA GLU A 1130 -14.71 0.65 29.73
C GLU A 1130 -14.16 1.56 30.81
N GLY A 1131 -12.84 1.52 31.00
CA GLY A 1131 -12.19 2.31 32.02
C GLY A 1131 -10.72 2.61 31.75
N LEU A 1132 -10.15 3.37 32.68
CA LEU A 1132 -8.83 3.95 32.59
C LEU A 1132 -8.12 3.81 33.93
N ILE A 1133 -6.80 3.71 33.90
CA ILE A 1133 -5.93 3.71 35.07
C ILE A 1133 -4.95 4.86 34.92
N LEU A 1134 -4.97 5.76 35.90
CA LEU A 1134 -4.01 6.85 36.01
C LEU A 1134 -3.43 6.82 37.41
N LYS A 1135 -2.16 6.40 37.51
CA LYS A 1135 -1.50 6.09 38.78
C LYS A 1135 -2.33 5.06 39.56
N ASP A 1136 -2.72 5.37 40.80
CA ASP A 1136 -3.56 4.49 41.63
C ASP A 1136 -5.07 4.72 41.45
N LYS A 1137 -5.51 5.63 40.58
CA LYS A 1137 -6.94 5.91 40.37
C LYS A 1137 -7.49 5.12 39.19
N ILE A 1138 -8.64 4.50 39.39
CA ILE A 1138 -9.40 3.80 38.36
C ILE A 1138 -10.58 4.69 37.97
N TYR A 1139 -10.68 5.01 36.69
CA TYR A 1139 -11.81 5.75 36.13
C TYR A 1139 -12.69 4.78 35.34
N LEU A 1140 -14.00 4.84 35.55
CA LEU A 1140 -14.96 4.22 34.63
C LEU A 1140 -15.48 5.31 33.70
N VAL A 1141 -15.48 5.03 32.40
CA VAL A 1141 -15.92 6.00 31.37
C VAL A 1141 -17.18 5.55 30.65
N GLN A 1142 -17.50 4.26 30.70
CA GLN A 1142 -18.70 3.68 30.13
C GLN A 1142 -19.05 2.37 30.85
N SER A 1143 -20.33 2.06 30.97
CA SER A 1143 -20.84 0.75 31.38
C SER A 1143 -22.08 0.43 30.57
N ARG A 1144 -22.25 -0.83 30.19
CA ARG A 1144 -23.49 -1.32 29.56
C ARG A 1144 -23.74 -2.77 29.94
N PRO A 1145 -24.97 -3.29 29.83
CA PRO A 1145 -25.23 -4.70 30.02
C PRO A 1145 -24.35 -5.57 29.11
N GLN A 1146 -23.68 -6.56 29.70
CA GLN A 1146 -22.87 -7.53 28.98
C GLN A 1146 -23.78 -8.37 28.09
N GLN A 1147 -23.43 -8.49 26.80
CA GLN A 1147 -24.23 -9.23 25.83
C GLN A 1147 -23.84 -10.72 25.79
N GLY A 1148 -24.83 -11.60 25.71
CA GLY A 1148 -24.65 -13.06 25.65
C GLY A 1148 -25.64 -13.84 26.53
N THR A 1149 -25.75 -15.15 26.32
CA THR A 1149 -26.48 -16.05 27.22
C THR A 1149 -25.53 -16.49 28.33
N PHE A 1150 -25.81 -16.07 29.56
CA PHE A 1150 -25.07 -16.47 30.75
C PHE A 1150 -25.97 -17.43 31.53
N PHE A 1151 -25.52 -18.68 31.69
CA PHE A 1151 -26.27 -19.72 32.40
C PHE A 1151 -25.98 -19.70 33.89
#